data_AF-A0A9Q4A1W4-F1
#
_entry.id   AF-A0A9Q4A1W4-F1
#
_cell.length_a   1.000
_cell.length_b   1.000
_cell.length_c   1.000
_cell.angle_alpha   90.00
_cell.angle_beta   90.00
_cell.angle_gamma   90.00
#
_symmetry.space_group_name_H-M   'P 1'
#
loop_
_entity.id
_entity.type
_entity.pdbx_description
1 polymer ?
#
loop_
_entity_poly.entity_id
_entity_poly.type
_entity_poly.pdbx_seq_one_letter_code
_entity_poly.pdbx_strand_id
1 'polypeptide(L)'
;MFIACPETNAQECSRMNPITHSFSHLGFSNAQSTSAQAPGGNKVPNFVSRGRGQGVPLEHFNTADEYRLARQQGGVLKSIDGKEFMLLLQKYTAAETTDEEFADLRAAIPRYSIELAEPGQTKVLYRGISLPEKTASRLLNISWGYESREIAHGLIHGLRVVKGVYTATGVASASTVSAISQGFAVGNANKKKETPVLFVLHAKPAVPARNLTGAKGVTLSESRLPLSVASKSEHEVILDITNRYEITHARREGAYIVVDMNVLGRSRRGGELEVIETDKWNQLSGAKGSNPGGLFQAPDGVKWYVKTNPSTNRLRNEVLASKLYRAAGIDVPDIKLASRQGKPALISKLIDGNHKDIKTIEGSGQLRCGFAVDAWLANWDVIGQTGDNIIFNDRNKPVRIDLGGALVFRAQGGHKGNQFGNTPMELVTMLSLKENTSSHAFRKIERNDIRMGIAAIEKIPDDHIKALCAEHGPGNYSERIELGKRLISRKHWLVNMKQALPHIHRQKNEAGHVVTVEHPTSPSATQTWRDRDATAVFVPHCTVSGVINNLAFSSIKPPSTLDGWRQLKTRAVDFKEPEFKFSNHLPPASGAVIFEPDGRIWVTEPTNHPFGATHALPKGKKEAGLNLRTNAVKEVYEETGLRVELHGFIGDYDRTTSRTRYYLAKRIGGTPSDMGFESQSVKLTRLSEANRLLSSELDAAILLDAAQVFQKTSFH
;
A
#
# COMPACT_ATOMS: atom_id res chain seq x y z
N MET A 1 65.40 9.73 -9.19
CA MET A 1 65.53 10.38 -10.49
C MET A 1 64.18 11.02 -10.81
N PHE A 2 64.03 12.33 -10.58
CA PHE A 2 62.87 13.10 -11.05
C PHE A 2 63.22 13.64 -12.44
N ILE A 3 62.34 13.45 -13.42
CA ILE A 3 62.37 14.18 -14.69
C ILE A 3 60.94 14.63 -14.98
N ALA A 4 60.79 15.86 -15.43
CA ALA A 4 59.53 16.59 -15.57
C ALA A 4 59.31 17.08 -17.01
N CYS A 5 58.23 17.85 -17.19
CA CYS A 5 57.86 18.65 -18.37
C CYS A 5 57.27 17.89 -19.59
N PRO A 6 56.49 18.59 -20.46
CA PRO A 6 56.26 20.04 -20.48
C PRO A 6 54.81 20.51 -20.31
N GLU A 7 54.68 21.78 -19.91
CA GLU A 7 53.46 22.58 -20.11
C GLU A 7 53.28 22.93 -21.60
N THR A 8 52.06 22.95 -22.11
CA THR A 8 51.67 23.84 -23.22
C THR A 8 50.18 24.19 -23.19
N ASN A 9 49.90 25.46 -22.91
CA ASN A 9 48.79 26.29 -23.39
C ASN A 9 47.51 25.60 -23.92
N ALA A 10 46.47 25.59 -23.08
CA ALA A 10 45.09 25.67 -23.53
C ALA A 10 44.40 26.85 -22.81
N GLN A 11 43.80 27.74 -23.60
CA GLN A 11 43.19 29.02 -23.22
C GLN A 11 42.52 29.04 -21.83
N GLU A 12 42.96 29.97 -20.96
CA GLU A 12 42.20 30.36 -19.76
C GLU A 12 40.91 31.09 -20.17
N CYS A 13 39.89 30.33 -20.56
CA CYS A 13 38.53 30.83 -20.76
C CYS A 13 37.85 31.09 -19.40
N SER A 14 38.32 32.15 -18.73
CA SER A 14 37.57 33.08 -17.87
C SER A 14 36.54 32.55 -16.86
N ARG A 15 36.62 31.30 -16.38
CA ARG A 15 35.73 30.84 -15.28
C ARG A 15 35.92 31.70 -14.03
N MET A 16 34.81 32.25 -13.50
CA MET A 16 34.86 33.04 -12.27
C MET A 16 35.03 32.12 -11.06
N ASN A 17 36.27 31.90 -10.63
CA ASN A 17 36.56 31.10 -9.44
C ASN A 17 36.10 31.85 -8.16
N PRO A 18 35.05 31.37 -7.44
CA PRO A 18 34.51 32.07 -6.27
C PRO A 18 35.50 32.14 -5.09
N ILE A 19 36.48 31.22 -5.07
CA ILE A 19 37.46 31.05 -3.99
C ILE A 19 38.40 32.27 -3.89
N THR A 20 38.70 32.91 -5.02
CA THR A 20 39.68 34.02 -5.09
C THR A 20 39.08 35.42 -4.89
N HIS A 21 37.74 35.52 -4.76
CA HIS A 21 37.02 36.81 -4.73
C HIS A 21 36.32 37.14 -3.40
N SER A 22 36.51 36.32 -2.36
CA SER A 22 36.15 36.60 -0.95
C SER A 22 34.73 37.17 -0.74
N PHE A 23 33.70 36.41 -1.10
CA PHE A 23 32.28 36.77 -0.91
C PHE A 23 31.77 36.72 0.56
N SER A 24 32.62 36.97 1.57
CA SER A 24 32.34 36.67 3.00
C SER A 24 32.49 37.86 3.98
N HIS A 25 31.39 38.58 4.30
CA HIS A 25 31.25 39.67 5.32
C HIS A 25 29.84 39.64 6.02
N LEU A 26 29.50 40.24 7.19
CA LEU A 26 30.13 40.31 8.54
C LEU A 26 29.10 40.65 9.70
N GLY A 27 28.36 39.67 10.27
CA GLY A 27 27.38 39.88 11.39
C GLY A 27 26.26 38.82 11.57
N PHE A 28 26.20 38.11 12.70
CA PHE A 28 25.24 37.00 13.00
C PHE A 28 23.96 37.50 13.70
N SER A 29 22.85 36.75 13.62
CA SER A 29 21.65 36.94 14.45
C SER A 29 21.36 35.75 15.37
N ASN A 30 20.97 36.01 16.62
CA ASN A 30 20.72 35.00 17.65
C ASN A 30 19.30 34.39 17.57
N ALA A 31 19.09 33.43 16.66
CA ALA A 31 17.83 32.69 16.55
C ALA A 31 17.95 31.17 16.80
N GLN A 32 19.13 30.67 17.16
CA GLN A 32 19.35 29.27 17.55
C GLN A 32 20.31 29.19 18.75
N SER A 33 19.75 29.01 19.94
CA SER A 33 20.50 28.68 21.16
C SER A 33 19.90 27.46 21.84
N THR A 34 20.44 26.27 21.53
CA THR A 34 20.50 25.13 22.46
C THR A 34 21.77 24.31 22.20
N SER A 35 22.42 23.91 23.30
CA SER A 35 23.68 23.15 23.42
C SER A 35 24.97 23.80 22.87
N ALA A 36 26.09 23.51 23.54
CA ALA A 36 27.28 24.37 23.60
C ALA A 36 28.60 23.62 23.29
N GLN A 37 29.72 24.36 23.41
CA GLN A 37 31.13 23.92 23.39
C GLN A 37 31.80 23.66 22.02
N ALA A 38 32.40 24.72 21.46
CA ALA A 38 33.76 24.72 20.90
C ALA A 38 34.24 26.18 20.66
N PRO A 39 35.52 26.52 20.89
CA PRO A 39 35.97 27.92 20.99
C PRO A 39 36.38 28.56 19.64
N GLY A 40 36.39 29.90 19.61
CA GLY A 40 37.22 30.73 18.73
C GLY A 40 37.25 30.42 17.23
N GLY A 41 36.33 30.99 16.44
CA GLY A 41 36.41 30.93 14.98
C GLY A 41 35.56 32.01 14.30
N ASN A 42 36.22 32.86 13.50
CA ASN A 42 35.64 34.04 12.84
C ASN A 42 34.34 33.72 12.08
N LYS A 43 33.24 34.44 12.41
CA LYS A 43 31.87 34.21 11.92
C LYS A 43 31.21 35.52 11.46
N VAL A 44 30.62 35.48 10.25
CA VAL A 44 30.56 36.66 9.36
C VAL A 44 29.36 36.59 8.33
N PRO A 45 28.10 36.97 8.69
CA PRO A 45 26.98 37.20 7.71
C PRO A 45 26.59 38.65 7.31
N ASN A 46 25.85 38.84 6.20
CA ASN A 46 25.71 40.14 5.52
C ASN A 46 24.56 41.09 5.96
N PHE A 47 23.77 40.78 7.00
CA PHE A 47 22.81 41.73 7.60
C PHE A 47 22.43 41.35 9.05
N VAL A 48 22.12 42.35 9.88
CA VAL A 48 21.62 42.15 11.26
C VAL A 48 20.18 42.66 11.35
N SER A 49 19.25 41.80 11.78
CA SER A 49 17.87 42.19 12.09
C SER A 49 17.86 43.14 13.29
N ARG A 50 17.45 44.40 13.08
CA ARG A 50 17.32 45.40 14.15
C ARG A 50 15.97 45.26 14.86
N GLY A 51 15.87 44.26 15.73
CA GLY A 51 14.84 44.17 16.77
C GLY A 51 15.41 44.55 18.14
N ARG A 52 14.87 45.61 18.76
CA ARG A 52 15.15 46.10 20.14
C ARG A 52 16.60 46.54 20.44
N GLY A 53 16.87 47.85 20.29
CA GLY A 53 18.09 48.50 20.84
C GLY A 53 18.36 49.95 20.37
N GLN A 54 17.87 50.93 21.16
CA GLN A 54 18.23 52.37 21.30
C GLN A 54 18.86 53.22 20.16
N GLY A 55 18.25 54.39 19.89
CA GLY A 55 18.85 55.62 19.30
C GLY A 55 19.10 55.64 17.77
N VAL A 56 19.06 56.77 17.03
CA VAL A 56 18.99 58.23 17.32
C VAL A 56 18.30 58.92 16.11
N PRO A 57 17.54 60.03 16.27
CA PRO A 57 16.91 60.73 15.13
C PRO A 57 17.86 61.67 14.37
N LEU A 58 17.49 62.09 13.16
CA LEU A 58 18.12 63.19 12.44
C LEU A 58 17.07 64.06 11.76
N GLU A 59 17.12 65.34 12.08
CA GLU A 59 16.33 66.42 11.49
C GLU A 59 16.94 66.86 10.15
N HIS A 60 16.17 67.62 9.35
CA HIS A 60 16.59 68.32 8.11
C HIS A 60 16.85 67.49 6.84
N PHE A 61 15.84 67.41 5.96
CA PHE A 61 16.05 67.36 4.50
C PHE A 61 15.01 68.23 3.79
N ASN A 62 15.47 69.12 2.92
CA ASN A 62 14.67 69.98 2.05
C ASN A 62 15.56 70.52 0.92
N THR A 63 15.17 70.40 -0.36
CA THR A 63 15.50 71.38 -1.43
C THR A 63 14.76 71.09 -2.73
N ALA A 64 14.58 72.13 -3.55
CA ALA A 64 13.59 72.21 -4.64
C ALA A 64 13.76 71.25 -5.86
N ASP A 65 14.77 70.38 -5.89
CA ASP A 65 14.93 69.41 -6.98
C ASP A 65 13.90 68.26 -6.94
N GLU A 66 13.37 67.94 -5.75
CA GLU A 66 12.28 66.98 -5.60
C GLU A 66 11.01 67.42 -6.36
N TYR A 67 10.69 68.72 -6.36
CA TYR A 67 9.54 69.28 -7.09
C TYR A 67 9.65 69.11 -8.61
N ARG A 68 10.87 68.97 -9.14
CA ARG A 68 11.14 68.80 -10.58
C ARG A 68 11.01 67.34 -11.00
N LEU A 69 11.51 66.40 -10.19
CA LEU A 69 11.31 64.96 -10.40
C LEU A 69 9.86 64.51 -10.16
N ALA A 70 9.17 65.07 -9.16
CA ALA A 70 7.78 64.76 -8.86
C ALA A 70 6.83 65.04 -10.04
N ARG A 71 7.08 66.10 -10.84
CA ARG A 71 6.28 66.40 -12.04
C ARG A 71 6.39 65.32 -13.12
N GLN A 72 7.55 64.67 -13.24
CA GLN A 72 7.81 63.67 -14.29
C GLN A 72 7.31 62.27 -13.90
N GLN A 73 7.34 61.93 -12.60
CA GLN A 73 6.74 60.70 -12.07
C GLN A 73 5.20 60.75 -12.03
N GLY A 74 4.60 61.95 -12.06
CA GLY A 74 3.15 62.16 -12.04
C GLY A 74 2.36 61.68 -13.27
N GLY A 75 2.92 60.85 -14.14
CA GLY A 75 2.20 60.21 -15.26
C GLY A 75 1.58 58.86 -14.86
N VAL A 76 2.39 57.91 -14.42
CA VAL A 76 1.97 56.53 -14.10
C VAL A 76 1.22 56.48 -12.76
N LEU A 77 1.62 57.33 -11.81
CA LEU A 77 0.94 57.55 -10.53
C LEU A 77 -0.46 58.16 -10.68
N LYS A 78 -0.88 58.66 -11.85
CA LYS A 78 -2.20 59.30 -12.02
C LYS A 78 -3.36 58.35 -12.21
N SER A 79 -3.11 57.06 -12.47
CA SER A 79 -4.12 55.99 -12.36
C SER A 79 -4.73 55.98 -10.95
N ILE A 80 -6.00 55.60 -10.82
CA ILE A 80 -6.69 55.56 -9.52
C ILE A 80 -5.97 54.57 -8.59
N ASP A 81 -5.75 53.34 -9.06
CA ASP A 81 -5.07 52.28 -8.34
C ASP A 81 -3.62 52.64 -7.96
N GLY A 82 -2.90 53.34 -8.85
CA GLY A 82 -1.54 53.80 -8.60
C GLY A 82 -1.43 54.95 -7.59
N LYS A 83 -2.48 55.78 -7.47
CA LYS A 83 -2.61 56.80 -6.41
C LYS A 83 -2.83 56.15 -5.06
N GLU A 84 -3.84 55.28 -4.95
CA GLU A 84 -4.19 54.65 -3.67
C GLU A 84 -3.02 53.83 -3.12
N PHE A 85 -2.39 52.98 -3.95
CA PHE A 85 -1.27 52.15 -3.53
C PHE A 85 -0.07 52.96 -3.00
N MET A 86 0.23 54.11 -3.61
CA MET A 86 1.39 54.92 -3.22
C MET A 86 1.11 55.86 -2.05
N LEU A 87 -0.13 56.32 -1.88
CA LEU A 87 -0.58 56.96 -0.64
C LEU A 87 -0.51 55.96 0.54
N LEU A 88 -0.92 54.71 0.33
CA LEU A 88 -0.75 53.61 1.28
C LEU A 88 0.72 53.43 1.67
N LEU A 89 1.61 53.33 0.69
CA LEU A 89 3.04 53.06 0.93
C LEU A 89 3.75 54.23 1.64
N GLN A 90 3.38 55.48 1.34
CA GLN A 90 3.88 56.66 2.05
C GLN A 90 3.37 56.69 3.50
N LYS A 91 2.06 56.45 3.72
CA LYS A 91 1.47 56.45 5.06
C LYS A 91 1.94 55.26 5.91
N TYR A 92 2.33 54.15 5.29
CA TYR A 92 2.92 52.97 5.94
C TYR A 92 4.39 53.21 6.39
N THR A 93 5.13 54.06 5.66
CA THR A 93 6.55 54.30 5.94
C THR A 93 6.82 55.53 6.83
N ALA A 94 5.88 56.48 6.90
CA ALA A 94 5.92 57.68 7.75
C ALA A 94 6.22 57.41 9.25
N ALA A 95 6.82 58.37 9.94
CA ALA A 95 7.19 58.22 11.36
C ALA A 95 6.00 58.32 12.33
N GLU A 96 4.91 58.94 11.88
CA GLU A 96 3.74 59.32 12.68
C GLU A 96 2.47 58.49 12.39
N THR A 97 2.61 57.35 11.70
CA THR A 97 1.53 56.35 11.55
C THR A 97 1.13 55.81 12.92
N THR A 98 -0.17 55.85 13.26
CA THR A 98 -0.68 55.22 14.49
C THR A 98 -0.73 53.69 14.37
N ASP A 99 -0.77 52.97 15.50
CA ASP A 99 -0.86 51.49 15.48
C ASP A 99 -2.18 50.98 14.85
N GLU A 100 -3.28 51.74 14.95
CA GLU A 100 -4.56 51.42 14.27
C GLU A 100 -4.47 51.64 12.75
N GLU A 101 -3.98 52.80 12.29
CA GLU A 101 -3.77 53.03 10.85
C GLU A 101 -2.77 52.03 10.26
N PHE A 102 -1.74 51.66 11.01
CA PHE A 102 -0.78 50.64 10.61
C PHE A 102 -1.44 49.25 10.47
N ALA A 103 -2.43 48.92 11.31
CA ALA A 103 -3.20 47.67 11.20
C ALA A 103 -4.12 47.65 9.97
N ASP A 104 -4.74 48.78 9.61
CA ASP A 104 -5.57 48.90 8.41
C ASP A 104 -4.72 48.87 7.12
N LEU A 105 -3.61 49.61 7.10
CA LEU A 105 -2.65 49.58 5.99
C LEU A 105 -2.07 48.16 5.78
N ARG A 106 -1.78 47.44 6.87
CA ARG A 106 -1.36 46.02 6.87
C ARG A 106 -2.40 45.10 6.24
N ALA A 107 -3.69 45.37 6.38
CA ALA A 107 -4.75 44.54 5.80
C ALA A 107 -4.85 44.70 4.26
N ALA A 108 -4.49 45.87 3.74
CA ALA A 108 -4.55 46.19 2.31
C ALA A 108 -3.34 45.70 1.49
N ILE A 109 -2.20 45.38 2.12
CA ILE A 109 -1.00 44.88 1.42
C ILE A 109 -1.13 43.37 1.12
N PRO A 110 -1.15 42.94 -0.16
CA PRO A 110 -1.37 41.53 -0.48
C PRO A 110 -0.18 40.64 -0.07
N ARG A 111 -0.46 39.50 0.59
CA ARG A 111 0.55 38.51 0.99
C ARG A 111 0.94 37.63 -0.21
N TYR A 112 2.24 37.44 -0.44
CA TYR A 112 2.73 36.76 -1.64
C TYR A 112 3.59 35.51 -1.36
N SER A 113 3.16 34.37 -1.88
CA SER A 113 3.95 33.14 -2.02
C SER A 113 4.54 33.01 -3.43
N ILE A 114 5.67 32.30 -3.57
CA ILE A 114 6.24 31.91 -4.88
C ILE A 114 5.38 30.85 -5.59
N GLU A 115 4.53 30.14 -4.84
CA GLU A 115 3.55 29.18 -5.38
C GLU A 115 2.34 29.88 -6.03
N LEU A 116 2.19 31.21 -5.84
CA LEU A 116 1.15 32.04 -6.47
C LEU A 116 1.56 32.63 -7.83
N ALA A 117 2.70 32.24 -8.39
CA ALA A 117 2.93 32.48 -9.82
C ALA A 117 1.96 31.56 -10.60
N GLU A 118 1.01 32.15 -11.34
CA GLU A 118 0.06 31.35 -12.13
C GLU A 118 0.81 30.41 -13.09
N PRO A 119 0.27 29.21 -13.40
CA PRO A 119 0.87 28.30 -14.37
C PRO A 119 1.14 28.99 -15.72
N GLY A 120 2.41 29.13 -16.08
CA GLY A 120 2.85 29.82 -17.31
C GLY A 120 3.25 31.28 -17.12
N GLN A 121 2.91 31.93 -15.99
CA GLN A 121 3.36 33.29 -15.67
C GLN A 121 4.68 33.29 -14.89
N THR A 122 5.31 34.47 -14.76
CA THR A 122 6.56 34.68 -14.01
C THR A 122 6.39 35.86 -13.06
N LYS A 123 6.73 35.68 -11.78
CA LYS A 123 6.72 36.74 -10.78
C LYS A 123 8.11 37.37 -10.71
N VAL A 124 8.21 38.70 -10.75
CA VAL A 124 9.49 39.39 -10.60
C VAL A 124 9.72 39.80 -9.14
N LEU A 125 10.89 39.46 -8.61
CA LEU A 125 11.41 39.95 -7.34
C LEU A 125 12.75 40.67 -7.58
N TYR A 126 13.21 41.44 -6.59
CA TYR A 126 14.43 42.23 -6.66
C TYR A 126 15.27 42.00 -5.40
N ARG A 127 16.60 42.03 -5.53
CA ARG A 127 17.52 41.99 -4.38
C ARG A 127 18.73 42.87 -4.68
N GLY A 128 18.98 43.85 -3.82
CA GLY A 128 20.13 44.75 -3.94
C GLY A 128 21.28 44.34 -3.03
N ILE A 129 22.50 44.31 -3.56
CA ILE A 129 23.74 44.18 -2.79
C ILE A 129 24.76 45.21 -3.28
N SER A 130 25.95 45.20 -2.68
CA SER A 130 27.14 45.85 -3.23
C SER A 130 28.28 44.83 -3.33
N LEU A 131 29.17 45.01 -4.30
CA LEU A 131 30.35 44.17 -4.51
C LEU A 131 31.57 45.04 -4.86
N PRO A 132 32.81 44.62 -4.51
CA PRO A 132 34.02 45.29 -4.98
C PRO A 132 34.06 45.34 -6.51
N GLU A 133 34.49 46.47 -7.10
CA GLU A 133 34.41 46.73 -8.56
C GLU A 133 35.05 45.63 -9.42
N LYS A 134 36.20 45.06 -8.98
CA LYS A 134 36.84 43.92 -9.66
C LYS A 134 35.95 42.67 -9.69
N THR A 135 35.14 42.42 -8.68
CA THR A 135 34.21 41.29 -8.60
C THR A 135 32.90 41.61 -9.33
N ALA A 136 32.38 42.82 -9.15
CA ALA A 136 31.17 43.31 -9.81
C ALA A 136 31.34 43.26 -11.35
N SER A 137 32.41 43.82 -11.89
CA SER A 137 32.66 43.84 -13.34
C SER A 137 32.88 42.45 -13.96
N ARG A 138 33.27 41.42 -13.19
CA ARG A 138 33.30 40.03 -13.71
C ARG A 138 31.90 39.47 -13.96
N LEU A 139 30.85 39.99 -13.33
CA LEU A 139 29.46 39.55 -13.56
C LEU A 139 28.97 39.83 -14.99
N LEU A 140 29.60 40.76 -15.71
CA LEU A 140 29.27 41.05 -17.11
C LEU A 140 29.74 39.95 -18.08
N ASN A 141 30.69 39.10 -17.66
CA ASN A 141 31.42 38.13 -18.53
C ASN A 141 31.29 36.67 -18.05
N ILE A 142 30.21 36.33 -17.34
CA ILE A 142 29.93 34.97 -16.84
C ILE A 142 29.16 34.10 -17.85
N SER A 143 29.36 32.79 -17.82
CA SER A 143 28.46 31.83 -18.48
C SER A 143 27.03 31.98 -17.92
N TRP A 144 26.03 31.87 -18.80
CA TRP A 144 24.61 31.95 -18.46
C TRP A 144 23.95 30.56 -18.38
N GLY A 145 22.69 30.51 -17.93
CA GLY A 145 21.88 29.29 -17.92
C GLY A 145 22.38 28.25 -16.91
N TYR A 146 22.43 26.98 -17.31
CA TYR A 146 22.72 25.86 -16.40
C TYR A 146 24.07 25.99 -15.68
N GLU A 147 25.13 26.41 -16.39
CA GLU A 147 26.48 26.52 -15.82
C GLU A 147 26.60 27.63 -14.77
N SER A 148 25.72 28.64 -14.81
CA SER A 148 25.74 29.76 -13.86
C SER A 148 25.29 29.38 -12.44
N ARG A 149 24.64 28.22 -12.26
CA ARG A 149 23.84 27.88 -11.06
C ARG A 149 24.60 27.94 -9.74
N GLU A 150 25.85 27.48 -9.71
CA GLU A 150 26.66 27.47 -8.48
C GLU A 150 27.06 28.90 -8.07
N ILE A 151 27.48 29.71 -9.05
CA ILE A 151 27.81 31.13 -8.85
C ILE A 151 26.56 31.91 -8.44
N ALA A 152 25.44 31.69 -9.14
CA ALA A 152 24.17 32.35 -8.86
C ALA A 152 23.65 32.02 -7.45
N HIS A 153 23.72 30.74 -7.02
CA HIS A 153 23.37 30.35 -5.66
C HIS A 153 24.30 30.99 -4.62
N GLY A 154 25.61 31.05 -4.89
CA GLY A 154 26.60 31.72 -4.03
C GLY A 154 26.37 33.23 -3.90
N LEU A 155 25.95 33.91 -4.99
CA LEU A 155 25.63 35.35 -4.99
C LEU A 155 24.37 35.67 -4.17
N ILE A 156 23.39 34.75 -4.10
CA ILE A 156 22.17 34.95 -3.32
C ILE A 156 22.36 34.59 -1.84
N HIS A 157 22.95 33.43 -1.53
CA HIS A 157 23.00 32.85 -0.17
C HIS A 157 24.37 32.91 0.54
N GLY A 158 25.48 33.10 -0.19
CA GLY A 158 26.85 32.96 0.33
C GLY A 158 27.33 31.50 0.44
N LEU A 159 28.65 31.32 0.57
CA LEU A 159 29.32 30.01 0.63
C LEU A 159 30.30 29.94 1.81
N ARG A 160 30.40 28.77 2.46
CA ARG A 160 31.41 28.45 3.49
C ARG A 160 32.20 27.21 3.09
N VAL A 161 33.47 27.11 3.48
CA VAL A 161 34.25 25.86 3.41
C VAL A 161 34.26 25.18 4.78
N VAL A 162 33.94 23.89 4.84
CA VAL A 162 34.06 23.05 6.03
C VAL A 162 34.75 21.74 5.64
N LYS A 163 35.94 21.48 6.19
CA LYS A 163 36.75 20.27 5.92
C LYS A 163 36.95 19.97 4.41
N GLY A 164 37.24 21.01 3.62
CA GLY A 164 37.44 20.89 2.17
C GLY A 164 36.15 20.77 1.33
N VAL A 165 34.97 20.73 1.96
CA VAL A 165 33.67 20.70 1.30
C VAL A 165 33.01 22.07 1.36
N TYR A 166 32.48 22.55 0.24
CA TYR A 166 31.70 23.79 0.19
C TYR A 166 30.28 23.54 0.72
N THR A 167 29.88 24.28 1.74
CA THR A 167 28.58 24.19 2.41
C THR A 167 27.90 25.56 2.44
N ALA A 168 26.71 25.69 1.85
CA ALA A 168 25.88 26.88 1.99
C ALA A 168 24.99 26.77 3.23
N THR A 169 24.91 27.84 4.03
CA THR A 169 24.02 27.94 5.21
C THR A 169 23.51 29.37 5.34
N GLY A 170 22.30 29.67 4.85
CA GLY A 170 21.75 31.02 4.99
C GLY A 170 20.41 31.24 4.29
N VAL A 171 19.51 31.96 4.97
CA VAL A 171 18.30 32.55 4.39
C VAL A 171 18.67 33.84 3.67
N ALA A 172 18.08 34.10 2.50
CA ALA A 172 18.24 35.34 1.75
C ALA A 172 16.89 36.04 1.56
N SER A 173 16.85 37.37 1.61
CA SER A 173 15.64 38.16 1.37
C SER A 173 15.62 38.85 0.00
N ALA A 174 14.43 39.00 -0.56
CA ALA A 174 14.16 39.73 -1.80
C ALA A 174 12.83 40.51 -1.68
N SER A 175 12.67 41.60 -2.43
CA SER A 175 11.46 42.44 -2.42
C SER A 175 10.70 42.35 -3.73
N THR A 176 9.38 42.53 -3.72
CA THR A 176 8.58 42.77 -4.94
C THR A 176 8.77 44.18 -5.50
N VAL A 177 9.45 45.07 -4.78
CA VAL A 177 9.64 46.49 -5.14
C VAL A 177 11.11 46.76 -5.47
N SER A 178 11.39 47.18 -6.71
CA SER A 178 12.74 47.46 -7.21
C SER A 178 13.42 48.60 -6.47
N ALA A 179 12.69 49.71 -6.23
CA ALA A 179 13.21 50.91 -5.57
C ALA A 179 13.78 50.63 -4.17
N ILE A 180 13.12 49.77 -3.38
CA ILE A 180 13.60 49.34 -2.06
C ILE A 180 14.95 48.62 -2.20
N SER A 181 15.04 47.69 -3.15
CA SER A 181 16.27 46.93 -3.42
C SER A 181 17.40 47.82 -3.94
N GLN A 182 17.10 48.77 -4.83
CA GLN A 182 18.05 49.76 -5.33
C GLN A 182 18.59 50.65 -4.20
N GLY A 183 17.72 51.09 -3.28
CA GLY A 183 18.13 51.84 -2.08
C GLY A 183 19.11 51.06 -1.19
N PHE A 184 18.87 49.76 -0.97
CA PHE A 184 19.82 48.90 -0.25
C PHE A 184 21.16 48.73 -0.99
N ALA A 185 21.14 48.55 -2.31
CA ALA A 185 22.36 48.42 -3.11
C ALA A 185 23.22 49.69 -3.02
N VAL A 186 22.63 50.87 -3.23
CA VAL A 186 23.34 52.17 -3.16
C VAL A 186 23.78 52.49 -1.73
N GLY A 187 22.92 52.25 -0.73
CA GLY A 187 23.24 52.49 0.67
C GLY A 187 24.43 51.66 1.17
N ASN A 188 24.58 50.43 0.68
CA ASN A 188 25.75 49.59 0.97
C ASN A 188 26.98 49.98 0.13
N ALA A 189 26.79 50.24 -1.16
CA ALA A 189 27.83 50.68 -2.08
C ALA A 189 28.54 51.95 -1.57
N ASN A 190 27.78 52.97 -1.19
CA ASN A 190 28.32 54.24 -0.68
C ASN A 190 29.08 54.04 0.64
N LYS A 191 28.59 53.20 1.56
CA LYS A 191 29.26 52.89 2.84
C LYS A 191 30.57 52.14 2.66
N LYS A 192 30.67 51.28 1.64
CA LYS A 192 31.81 50.37 1.43
C LYS A 192 32.76 50.79 0.30
N LYS A 193 32.44 51.85 -0.46
CA LYS A 193 33.10 52.23 -1.73
C LYS A 193 33.09 51.07 -2.75
N GLU A 194 31.94 50.42 -2.85
CA GLU A 194 31.68 49.26 -3.72
C GLU A 194 30.74 49.62 -4.87
N THR A 195 30.62 48.76 -5.88
CA THR A 195 29.66 48.90 -6.98
C THR A 195 28.30 48.37 -6.53
N PRO A 196 27.18 49.10 -6.72
CA PRO A 196 25.85 48.58 -6.43
C PRO A 196 25.44 47.54 -7.48
N VAL A 197 24.86 46.43 -7.01
CA VAL A 197 24.41 45.31 -7.85
C VAL A 197 22.94 45.02 -7.56
N LEU A 198 22.13 44.94 -8.61
CA LEU A 198 20.70 44.65 -8.52
C LEU A 198 20.40 43.31 -9.20
N PHE A 199 19.96 42.33 -8.42
CA PHE A 199 19.42 41.09 -8.96
C PHE A 199 17.94 41.28 -9.32
N VAL A 200 17.58 40.93 -10.55
CA VAL A 200 16.20 40.84 -11.02
C VAL A 200 15.84 39.36 -11.11
N LEU A 201 14.95 38.91 -10.23
CA LEU A 201 14.66 37.51 -9.98
C LEU A 201 13.32 37.14 -10.63
N HIS A 202 13.39 36.51 -11.79
CA HIS A 202 12.27 35.95 -12.53
C HIS A 202 11.84 34.61 -11.91
N ALA A 203 11.02 34.68 -10.86
CA ALA A 203 10.49 33.53 -10.15
C ALA A 203 9.41 32.82 -10.98
N LYS A 204 9.71 31.58 -11.38
CA LYS A 204 8.83 30.72 -12.17
C LYS A 204 8.04 29.77 -11.27
N PRO A 205 6.82 29.37 -11.65
CA PRO A 205 6.03 28.38 -10.93
C PRO A 205 6.73 27.01 -10.87
N ALA A 206 6.14 26.08 -10.12
CA ALA A 206 6.62 24.71 -9.97
C ALA A 206 6.82 24.02 -11.34
N VAL A 207 8.06 23.62 -11.64
CA VAL A 207 8.42 23.01 -12.94
C VAL A 207 8.21 21.49 -12.94
N PRO A 208 7.96 20.87 -14.11
CA PRO A 208 7.94 19.41 -14.26
C PRO A 208 9.25 18.76 -13.82
N ALA A 209 9.16 17.52 -13.32
CA ALA A 209 10.31 16.82 -12.75
C ALA A 209 11.38 16.48 -13.82
N ARG A 210 12.52 17.16 -13.74
CA ARG A 210 13.79 16.68 -14.33
C ARG A 210 14.59 15.98 -13.24
N ASN A 211 15.00 14.72 -13.49
CA ASN A 211 15.83 13.91 -12.61
C ASN A 211 17.19 14.57 -12.36
N LEU A 212 17.24 15.41 -11.33
CA LEU A 212 18.41 16.17 -10.91
C LEU A 212 18.41 16.19 -9.38
N THR A 213 19.30 15.39 -8.80
CA THR A 213 19.40 15.06 -7.37
C THR A 213 19.62 16.29 -6.47
N GLY A 214 19.18 16.20 -5.21
CA GLY A 214 19.70 17.04 -4.11
C GLY A 214 18.79 18.12 -3.47
N ALA A 215 17.62 18.45 -4.00
CA ALA A 215 16.85 19.61 -3.52
C ALA A 215 15.59 19.29 -2.68
N LYS A 216 15.59 19.68 -1.40
CA LYS A 216 14.36 19.81 -0.56
C LYS A 216 13.74 21.19 -0.80
N GLY A 217 12.90 21.33 -1.85
CA GLY A 217 12.32 22.62 -2.24
C GLY A 217 11.59 23.39 -1.12
N VAL A 218 11.46 24.71 -1.34
CA VAL A 218 10.92 25.73 -0.42
C VAL A 218 9.66 25.28 0.34
N THR A 219 9.58 25.71 1.59
CA THR A 219 8.34 25.82 2.37
C THR A 219 8.19 27.27 2.81
N LEU A 220 7.05 27.88 2.56
CA LEU A 220 6.73 29.20 3.11
C LEU A 220 5.94 29.02 4.41
N SER A 221 6.54 29.40 5.53
CA SER A 221 5.78 29.97 6.63
C SER A 221 5.40 31.40 6.26
N GLU A 222 4.24 31.88 6.71
CA GLU A 222 3.81 33.27 6.48
C GLU A 222 4.93 34.28 6.78
N SER A 223 5.08 35.29 5.92
CA SER A 223 5.78 36.51 6.30
C SER A 223 5.04 37.14 7.48
N ARG A 224 5.63 37.06 8.68
CA ARG A 224 5.07 37.65 9.89
C ARG A 224 5.30 39.15 9.84
N LEU A 225 4.38 39.85 9.18
CA LEU A 225 4.32 41.31 9.18
C LEU A 225 4.39 41.82 10.64
N PRO A 226 5.23 42.83 10.96
CA PRO A 226 5.51 43.26 12.34
C PRO A 226 4.24 43.66 13.08
N LEU A 227 4.15 43.41 14.39
CA LEU A 227 2.93 43.67 15.16
C LEU A 227 2.78 45.13 15.63
N SER A 228 3.78 46.00 15.39
CA SER A 228 3.70 47.43 15.69
C SER A 228 4.72 48.26 14.90
N VAL A 229 4.48 49.57 14.85
CA VAL A 229 5.26 50.59 14.10
C VAL A 229 6.74 50.62 14.51
N ALA A 230 7.09 50.15 15.71
CA ALA A 230 8.46 50.09 16.24
C ALA A 230 9.36 49.01 15.57
N SER A 231 8.85 48.25 14.59
CA SER A 231 9.54 47.08 14.03
C SER A 231 9.57 47.01 12.49
N LYS A 232 9.80 48.17 11.85
CA LYS A 232 9.92 48.36 10.38
C LYS A 232 11.08 47.59 9.72
N SER A 233 10.93 46.28 9.54
CA SER A 233 11.75 45.45 8.64
C SER A 233 10.82 44.63 7.76
N GLU A 234 10.38 45.26 6.67
CA GLU A 234 9.19 44.86 5.90
C GLU A 234 9.57 44.74 4.41
N HIS A 235 8.79 43.97 3.63
CA HIS A 235 9.04 43.64 2.21
C HIS A 235 10.10 42.54 1.95
N GLU A 236 10.28 41.57 2.86
CA GLU A 236 11.13 40.39 2.62
C GLU A 236 10.33 39.15 2.19
N VAL A 237 10.54 38.71 0.95
CA VAL A 237 10.33 37.32 0.50
C VAL A 237 11.55 36.51 0.91
N ILE A 238 11.35 35.53 1.78
CA ILE A 238 12.39 34.60 2.23
C ILE A 238 12.67 33.56 1.12
N LEU A 239 13.92 33.54 0.66
CA LEU A 239 14.49 32.56 -0.23
C LEU A 239 15.27 31.53 0.59
N ASP A 240 14.85 30.27 0.53
CA ASP A 240 15.47 29.12 1.19
C ASP A 240 16.49 28.41 0.26
N ILE A 241 17.38 27.61 0.85
CA ILE A 241 18.67 27.12 0.29
C ILE A 241 18.50 26.03 -0.80
N THR A 242 17.37 25.98 -1.52
CA THR A 242 17.07 24.90 -2.49
C THR A 242 16.44 25.35 -3.80
N ASN A 243 16.39 26.66 -4.05
CA ASN A 243 16.03 27.21 -5.36
C ASN A 243 17.19 27.13 -6.36
N ARG A 244 16.87 26.85 -7.63
CA ARG A 244 17.84 26.92 -8.73
C ARG A 244 17.77 28.31 -9.36
N TYR A 245 18.82 29.08 -9.13
CA TYR A 245 19.06 30.35 -9.80
C TYR A 245 19.82 30.07 -11.11
N GLU A 246 19.37 30.61 -12.22
CA GLU A 246 20.12 30.63 -13.47
C GLU A 246 20.26 32.07 -13.92
N ILE A 247 21.48 32.59 -13.98
CA ILE A 247 21.72 33.91 -14.55
C ILE A 247 21.41 33.83 -16.04
N THR A 248 20.46 34.64 -16.47
CA THR A 248 20.04 34.74 -17.86
C THR A 248 20.76 35.86 -18.59
N HIS A 249 21.09 36.94 -17.89
CA HIS A 249 21.78 38.09 -18.45
C HIS A 249 22.42 38.93 -17.35
N ALA A 250 23.41 39.75 -17.71
CA ALA A 250 24.02 40.73 -16.82
C ALA A 250 24.48 41.94 -17.63
N ARG A 251 24.18 43.15 -17.14
CA ARG A 251 24.39 44.41 -17.87
C ARG A 251 24.70 45.56 -16.91
N ARG A 252 25.38 46.60 -17.38
CA ARG A 252 25.59 47.84 -16.60
C ARG A 252 24.49 48.86 -16.97
N GLU A 253 23.76 49.34 -15.96
CA GLU A 253 22.73 50.38 -16.11
C GLU A 253 23.05 51.55 -15.17
N GLY A 254 23.61 52.62 -15.74
CA GLY A 254 24.11 53.75 -14.96
C GLY A 254 25.17 53.32 -13.94
N ALA A 255 24.90 53.57 -12.67
CA ALA A 255 25.78 53.17 -11.57
C ALA A 255 25.68 51.68 -11.20
N TYR A 256 24.65 50.97 -11.64
CA TYR A 256 24.38 49.58 -11.24
C TYR A 256 24.96 48.56 -12.21
N ILE A 257 25.32 47.39 -11.69
CA ILE A 257 25.29 46.16 -12.48
C ILE A 257 23.98 45.43 -12.18
N VAL A 258 23.16 45.26 -13.21
CA VAL A 258 21.89 44.53 -13.13
C VAL A 258 22.13 43.11 -13.62
N VAL A 259 21.66 42.12 -12.85
CA VAL A 259 21.82 40.70 -13.15
C VAL A 259 20.46 40.02 -13.11
N ASP A 260 19.99 39.63 -14.28
CA ASP A 260 18.70 38.96 -14.45
C ASP A 260 18.87 37.46 -14.23
N MET A 261 18.05 36.88 -13.37
CA MET A 261 18.10 35.45 -13.00
C MET A 261 16.71 34.81 -13.11
N ASN A 262 16.63 33.62 -13.72
CA ASN A 262 15.49 32.73 -13.48
C ASN A 262 15.62 32.11 -12.08
N VAL A 263 14.56 32.16 -11.28
CA VAL A 263 14.42 31.34 -10.06
C VAL A 263 13.44 30.23 -10.37
N LEU A 264 13.95 29.01 -10.56
CA LEU A 264 13.10 27.86 -10.89
C LEU A 264 12.39 27.37 -9.63
N GLY A 265 11.05 27.38 -9.66
CA GLY A 265 10.22 26.85 -8.60
C GLY A 265 10.48 25.36 -8.31
N ARG A 266 10.00 24.91 -7.15
CA ARG A 266 10.12 23.52 -6.69
C ARG A 266 9.62 22.54 -7.77
N SER A 267 10.39 21.49 -8.05
CA SER A 267 9.88 20.36 -8.84
C SER A 267 8.61 19.83 -8.19
N ARG A 268 7.49 19.76 -8.94
CA ARG A 268 6.32 19.01 -8.47
C ARG A 268 6.81 17.61 -8.08
N ARG A 269 6.65 17.22 -6.81
CA ARG A 269 6.93 15.84 -6.40
C ARG A 269 5.79 15.00 -6.95
N GLY A 270 6.10 13.85 -7.57
CA GLY A 270 5.06 12.88 -7.94
C GLY A 270 4.19 12.55 -6.73
N GLY A 271 2.94 13.01 -6.74
CA GLY A 271 2.04 12.89 -5.59
C GLY A 271 1.12 14.07 -5.30
N GLU A 272 1.36 15.27 -5.88
CA GLU A 272 0.32 16.30 -6.03
C GLU A 272 -0.52 15.99 -7.27
N LEU A 273 -1.41 15.00 -7.08
CA LEU A 273 -2.60 14.83 -7.92
C LEU A 273 -3.45 16.10 -7.81
N GLU A 274 -4.21 16.45 -8.85
CA GLU A 274 -5.30 17.43 -8.71
C GLU A 274 -6.24 16.94 -7.59
N VAL A 275 -6.24 17.65 -6.46
CA VAL A 275 -7.02 17.25 -5.29
C VAL A 275 -8.46 17.69 -5.54
N ILE A 276 -9.33 16.72 -5.81
CA ILE A 276 -10.74 16.96 -6.08
C ILE A 276 -11.41 17.53 -4.82
N GLU A 277 -11.90 18.76 -4.89
CA GLU A 277 -12.64 19.38 -3.79
C GLU A 277 -14.08 18.86 -3.75
N THR A 278 -14.50 18.36 -2.58
CA THR A 278 -15.84 17.75 -2.40
C THR A 278 -16.83 18.62 -1.64
N ASP A 279 -16.45 19.85 -1.28
CA ASP A 279 -17.26 20.73 -0.42
C ASP A 279 -18.56 21.20 -1.07
N LYS A 280 -18.57 21.31 -2.40
CA LYS A 280 -19.76 21.66 -3.21
C LYS A 280 -20.61 20.44 -3.61
N TRP A 281 -20.25 19.23 -3.16
CA TRP A 281 -20.97 18.00 -3.53
C TRP A 281 -22.20 17.80 -2.64
N ASN A 282 -23.33 17.43 -3.25
CA ASN A 282 -24.58 17.22 -2.53
C ASN A 282 -24.46 15.99 -1.61
N GLN A 283 -24.80 16.13 -0.33
CA GLN A 283 -24.75 15.01 0.62
C GLN A 283 -26.04 14.18 0.54
N LEU A 284 -25.90 12.90 0.17
CA LEU A 284 -27.00 11.95 0.08
C LEU A 284 -27.18 11.14 1.38
N SER A 285 -26.11 10.88 2.13
CA SER A 285 -26.18 10.24 3.45
C SER A 285 -24.99 10.56 4.36
N GLY A 286 -25.14 10.28 5.65
CA GLY A 286 -24.02 10.23 6.61
C GLY A 286 -23.08 9.03 6.38
N ALA A 287 -22.07 8.92 7.24
CA ALA A 287 -21.09 7.84 7.23
C ALA A 287 -21.73 6.48 7.56
N LYS A 288 -21.29 5.43 6.86
CA LYS A 288 -21.66 4.02 7.09
C LYS A 288 -20.57 3.20 7.80
N GLY A 289 -19.52 3.86 8.32
CA GLY A 289 -18.37 3.20 8.95
C GLY A 289 -17.61 4.13 9.89
N SER A 290 -16.48 3.68 10.42
CA SER A 290 -15.71 4.35 11.49
C SER A 290 -14.99 5.64 11.08
N ASN A 291 -14.80 5.88 9.78
CA ASN A 291 -14.20 7.12 9.27
C ASN A 291 -15.29 8.18 8.99
N PRO A 292 -15.13 9.45 9.45
CA PRO A 292 -16.09 10.52 9.16
C PRO A 292 -16.23 10.79 7.66
N GLY A 293 -17.46 11.02 7.19
CA GLY A 293 -17.75 11.12 5.77
C GLY A 293 -19.21 10.81 5.44
N GLY A 294 -19.44 10.22 4.27
CA GLY A 294 -20.79 9.85 3.82
C GLY A 294 -20.88 9.59 2.32
N LEU A 295 -22.11 9.42 1.82
CA LEU A 295 -22.40 9.31 0.39
C LEU A 295 -22.70 10.71 -0.17
N PHE A 296 -22.06 11.03 -1.30
CA PHE A 296 -22.16 12.32 -1.97
C PHE A 296 -22.44 12.15 -3.46
N GLN A 297 -23.00 13.19 -4.07
CA GLN A 297 -23.15 13.33 -5.52
C GLN A 297 -22.29 14.49 -6.01
N ALA A 298 -21.40 14.20 -6.95
CA ALA A 298 -20.59 15.21 -7.63
C ALA A 298 -21.45 16.00 -8.66
N PRO A 299 -21.00 17.18 -9.14
CA PRO A 299 -21.75 18.01 -10.08
C PRO A 299 -22.06 17.33 -11.43
N ASP A 300 -21.31 16.30 -11.80
CA ASP A 300 -21.53 15.44 -12.97
C ASP A 300 -22.64 14.39 -12.76
N GLY A 301 -23.28 14.40 -11.58
CA GLY A 301 -24.31 13.44 -11.17
C GLY A 301 -23.78 12.12 -10.62
N VAL A 302 -22.46 11.86 -10.67
CA VAL A 302 -21.86 10.59 -10.23
C VAL A 302 -21.85 10.52 -8.70
N LYS A 303 -22.22 9.35 -8.17
CA LYS A 303 -22.23 9.07 -6.72
C LYS A 303 -20.86 8.56 -6.25
N TRP A 304 -20.37 9.14 -5.16
CA TRP A 304 -19.08 8.84 -4.55
C TRP A 304 -19.23 8.75 -3.04
N TYR A 305 -18.61 7.75 -2.42
CA TYR A 305 -18.44 7.70 -0.98
C TYR A 305 -17.18 8.49 -0.60
N VAL A 306 -17.34 9.53 0.21
CA VAL A 306 -16.25 10.39 0.68
C VAL A 306 -15.84 9.95 2.09
N LYS A 307 -14.58 9.56 2.27
CA LYS A 307 -13.95 9.31 3.59
C LYS A 307 -12.99 10.45 3.90
N THR A 308 -13.12 11.10 5.05
CA THR A 308 -12.09 12.00 5.59
C THR A 308 -11.24 11.25 6.62
N ASN A 309 -9.92 11.47 6.61
CA ASN A 309 -9.02 10.86 7.59
C ASN A 309 -7.86 11.81 7.90
N PRO A 310 -7.48 12.01 9.19
CA PRO A 310 -6.36 12.89 9.54
C PRO A 310 -5.00 12.37 9.02
N SER A 311 -4.89 11.08 8.67
CA SER A 311 -3.65 10.49 8.15
C SER A 311 -3.69 10.40 6.62
N THR A 312 -3.01 11.33 5.94
CA THR A 312 -2.77 11.28 4.49
C THR A 312 -2.13 9.95 4.04
N ASN A 313 -1.33 9.32 4.90
CA ASN A 313 -0.72 8.01 4.61
C ASN A 313 -1.77 6.89 4.48
N ARG A 314 -2.83 6.88 5.30
CA ARG A 314 -3.91 5.88 5.19
C ARG A 314 -4.68 6.05 3.87
N LEU A 315 -5.01 7.28 3.50
CA LEU A 315 -5.68 7.61 2.23
C LEU A 315 -4.83 7.19 1.01
N ARG A 316 -3.53 7.49 1.04
CA ARG A 316 -2.56 7.09 0.00
C ARG A 316 -2.39 5.57 -0.12
N ASN A 317 -2.43 4.85 0.99
CA ASN A 317 -2.40 3.39 1.01
C ASN A 317 -3.61 2.77 0.31
N GLU A 318 -4.82 3.25 0.59
CA GLU A 318 -6.07 2.77 -0.01
C GLU A 318 -6.14 3.09 -1.53
N VAL A 319 -5.65 4.28 -1.95
CA VAL A 319 -5.46 4.63 -3.38
C VAL A 319 -4.48 3.68 -4.06
N LEU A 320 -3.28 3.47 -3.50
CA LEU A 320 -2.28 2.56 -4.07
C LEU A 320 -2.81 1.13 -4.17
N ALA A 321 -3.52 0.64 -3.15
CA ALA A 321 -4.15 -0.67 -3.18
C ALA A 321 -5.16 -0.79 -4.34
N SER A 322 -6.04 0.20 -4.54
CA SER A 322 -6.99 0.22 -5.68
C SER A 322 -6.27 0.12 -7.03
N LYS A 323 -5.17 0.88 -7.23
CA LYS A 323 -4.40 0.84 -8.48
C LYS A 323 -3.73 -0.52 -8.70
N LEU A 324 -3.15 -1.13 -7.66
CA LEU A 324 -2.49 -2.43 -7.76
C LEU A 324 -3.47 -3.58 -8.00
N TYR A 325 -4.65 -3.58 -7.37
CA TYR A 325 -5.72 -4.54 -7.66
C TYR A 325 -6.16 -4.45 -9.13
N ARG A 326 -6.30 -3.24 -9.68
CA ARG A 326 -6.67 -3.03 -11.08
C ARG A 326 -5.60 -3.44 -12.07
N ALA A 327 -4.34 -3.19 -11.74
CA ALA A 327 -3.22 -3.72 -12.52
C ALA A 327 -3.26 -5.26 -12.58
N ALA A 328 -3.69 -5.92 -11.49
CA ALA A 328 -3.96 -7.35 -11.44
C ALA A 328 -5.31 -7.78 -12.04
N GLY A 329 -6.09 -6.88 -12.67
CA GLY A 329 -7.40 -7.19 -13.25
C GLY A 329 -8.50 -7.54 -12.26
N ILE A 330 -8.36 -7.14 -10.98
CA ILE A 330 -9.36 -7.37 -9.93
C ILE A 330 -10.29 -6.16 -9.81
N ASP A 331 -11.60 -6.42 -9.83
CA ASP A 331 -12.64 -5.40 -9.73
C ASP A 331 -12.62 -4.73 -8.34
N VAL A 332 -12.39 -3.40 -8.33
CA VAL A 332 -12.41 -2.51 -7.15
C VAL A 332 -12.95 -1.11 -7.53
N PRO A 333 -13.52 -0.35 -6.57
CA PRO A 333 -13.96 1.03 -6.77
C PRO A 333 -12.88 1.95 -7.32
N ASP A 334 -13.30 3.04 -7.98
CA ASP A 334 -12.35 4.10 -8.35
C ASP A 334 -12.05 4.96 -7.13
N ILE A 335 -10.79 4.88 -6.69
CA ILE A 335 -10.32 5.52 -5.46
C ILE A 335 -9.32 6.61 -5.83
N LYS A 336 -9.61 7.85 -5.40
CA LYS A 336 -8.77 9.04 -5.62
C LYS A 336 -8.60 9.83 -4.32
N LEU A 337 -7.51 10.58 -4.24
CA LEU A 337 -7.36 11.61 -3.20
C LEU A 337 -8.27 12.80 -3.51
N ALA A 338 -8.75 13.43 -2.45
CA ALA A 338 -9.69 14.55 -2.48
C ALA A 338 -9.45 15.47 -1.27
N SER A 339 -10.16 16.60 -1.23
CA SER A 339 -10.26 17.46 -0.06
C SER A 339 -11.72 17.64 0.37
N ARG A 340 -11.90 17.90 1.65
CA ARG A 340 -13.18 18.32 2.23
C ARG A 340 -12.90 19.23 3.42
N GLN A 341 -13.43 20.46 3.40
CA GLN A 341 -13.27 21.48 4.43
C GLN A 341 -11.79 21.73 4.76
N GLY A 342 -10.95 21.82 3.72
CA GLY A 342 -9.50 21.96 3.84
C GLY A 342 -8.76 20.74 4.39
N LYS A 343 -9.45 19.62 4.69
CA LYS A 343 -8.86 18.40 5.23
C LYS A 343 -8.65 17.34 4.14
N PRO A 344 -7.61 16.49 4.26
CA PRO A 344 -7.41 15.34 3.37
C PRO A 344 -8.61 14.38 3.38
N ALA A 345 -9.05 14.01 2.18
CA ALA A 345 -10.14 13.07 1.95
C ALA A 345 -9.76 12.04 0.87
N LEU A 346 -10.60 11.02 0.76
CA LEU A 346 -10.58 10.02 -0.28
C LEU A 346 -11.99 9.87 -0.82
N ILE A 347 -12.11 9.80 -2.13
CA ILE A 347 -13.36 9.48 -2.82
C ILE A 347 -13.28 8.07 -3.39
N SER A 348 -14.33 7.30 -3.17
CA SER A 348 -14.51 5.95 -3.71
C SER A 348 -15.79 5.94 -4.55
N LYS A 349 -15.70 5.69 -5.85
CA LYS A 349 -16.88 5.67 -6.73
C LYS A 349 -17.87 4.62 -6.23
N LEU A 350 -19.15 4.99 -6.11
CA LEU A 350 -20.18 4.04 -5.70
C LEU A 350 -20.25 2.88 -6.70
N ILE A 351 -20.37 1.66 -6.18
CA ILE A 351 -20.59 0.45 -6.95
C ILE A 351 -22.04 0.02 -6.72
N ASP A 352 -22.83 0.00 -7.79
CA ASP A 352 -24.17 -0.56 -7.75
C ASP A 352 -24.09 -2.09 -7.64
N GLY A 353 -24.84 -2.65 -6.69
CA GLY A 353 -24.75 -4.04 -6.28
C GLY A 353 -25.20 -4.28 -4.85
N ASN A 354 -25.07 -5.53 -4.40
CA ASN A 354 -25.52 -5.98 -3.08
C ASN A 354 -24.41 -6.72 -2.32
N HIS A 355 -24.36 -6.54 -1.00
CA HIS A 355 -23.59 -7.43 -0.11
C HIS A 355 -24.24 -8.83 -0.07
N LYS A 356 -23.45 -9.85 0.28
CA LYS A 356 -23.91 -11.22 0.40
C LYS A 356 -23.33 -11.88 1.65
N ASP A 357 -24.01 -12.90 2.15
CA ASP A 357 -23.51 -13.69 3.27
C ASP A 357 -22.22 -14.46 2.91
N ILE A 358 -21.46 -14.84 3.95
CA ILE A 358 -20.20 -15.57 3.82
C ILE A 358 -20.35 -16.89 3.05
N LYS A 359 -21.49 -17.58 3.20
CA LYS A 359 -21.77 -18.86 2.53
C LYS A 359 -21.90 -18.69 1.01
N THR A 360 -22.43 -17.55 0.56
CA THR A 360 -22.58 -17.20 -0.85
C THR A 360 -21.27 -16.65 -1.42
N ILE A 361 -20.53 -15.87 -0.62
CA ILE A 361 -19.16 -15.42 -0.91
C ILE A 361 -18.24 -16.62 -1.15
N GLU A 362 -18.28 -17.65 -0.29
CA GLU A 362 -17.52 -18.90 -0.38
C GLU A 362 -17.71 -19.63 -1.73
N GLY A 363 -18.91 -19.53 -2.32
CA GLY A 363 -19.22 -20.11 -3.63
C GLY A 363 -18.49 -19.45 -4.81
N SER A 364 -18.05 -18.19 -4.68
CA SER A 364 -17.58 -17.39 -5.80
C SER A 364 -16.18 -17.77 -6.29
N GLY A 365 -16.10 -18.53 -7.39
CA GLY A 365 -14.81 -18.85 -8.05
C GLY A 365 -14.03 -17.61 -8.50
N GLN A 366 -14.72 -16.56 -8.96
CA GLN A 366 -14.08 -15.29 -9.34
C GLN A 366 -13.41 -14.59 -8.14
N LEU A 367 -14.00 -14.69 -6.95
CA LEU A 367 -13.38 -14.15 -5.73
C LEU A 367 -12.10 -14.92 -5.41
N ARG A 368 -12.17 -16.26 -5.42
CA ARG A 368 -11.05 -17.17 -5.11
C ARG A 368 -9.89 -17.03 -6.11
N CYS A 369 -10.18 -16.85 -7.40
CA CYS A 369 -9.15 -16.53 -8.42
C CYS A 369 -8.37 -15.24 -8.11
N GLY A 370 -8.93 -14.30 -7.32
CA GLY A 370 -8.23 -13.10 -6.86
C GLY A 370 -7.40 -13.29 -5.58
N PHE A 371 -7.48 -14.44 -4.90
CA PHE A 371 -6.87 -14.64 -3.57
C PHE A 371 -5.36 -14.41 -3.55
N ALA A 372 -4.62 -14.83 -4.58
CA ALA A 372 -3.18 -14.60 -4.62
C ALA A 372 -2.82 -13.10 -4.72
N VAL A 373 -3.72 -12.26 -5.27
CA VAL A 373 -3.58 -10.79 -5.29
C VAL A 373 -3.82 -10.22 -3.90
N ASP A 374 -4.81 -10.75 -3.17
CA ASP A 374 -5.05 -10.38 -1.76
C ASP A 374 -3.84 -10.72 -0.89
N ALA A 375 -3.27 -11.91 -1.08
CA ALA A 375 -2.04 -12.33 -0.43
C ALA A 375 -0.84 -11.45 -0.84
N TRP A 376 -0.64 -11.17 -2.13
CA TRP A 376 0.42 -10.28 -2.63
C TRP A 376 0.36 -8.89 -1.98
N LEU A 377 -0.84 -8.31 -1.88
CA LEU A 377 -1.08 -7.00 -1.27
C LEU A 377 -1.26 -7.04 0.25
N ALA A 378 -1.11 -8.21 0.89
CA ALA A 378 -1.31 -8.41 2.33
C ALA A 378 -2.66 -7.87 2.84
N ASN A 379 -3.74 -8.05 2.08
CA ASN A 379 -5.05 -7.53 2.45
C ASN A 379 -5.78 -8.47 3.43
N TRP A 380 -5.39 -8.41 4.70
CA TRP A 380 -5.93 -9.27 5.76
C TRP A 380 -7.42 -9.05 6.02
N ASP A 381 -7.98 -7.91 5.59
CA ASP A 381 -9.36 -7.49 5.80
C ASP A 381 -10.22 -7.58 4.52
N VAL A 382 -9.76 -8.31 3.49
CA VAL A 382 -10.43 -8.33 2.16
C VAL A 382 -11.91 -8.71 2.19
N ILE A 383 -12.34 -9.51 3.16
CA ILE A 383 -13.76 -9.92 3.30
C ILE A 383 -14.53 -9.01 4.27
N GLY A 384 -13.83 -8.27 5.14
CA GLY A 384 -14.43 -7.60 6.29
C GLY A 384 -14.83 -8.58 7.39
N GLN A 385 -15.65 -8.14 8.34
CA GLN A 385 -16.09 -8.97 9.46
C GLN A 385 -17.19 -9.96 9.05
N THR A 386 -18.15 -9.53 8.21
CA THR A 386 -19.35 -10.31 7.88
C THR A 386 -19.54 -10.53 6.37
N GLY A 387 -18.58 -10.10 5.55
CA GLY A 387 -18.71 -10.05 4.08
C GLY A 387 -18.92 -8.63 3.55
N ASP A 388 -18.90 -7.65 4.45
CA ASP A 388 -19.10 -6.23 4.23
C ASP A 388 -18.08 -5.59 3.27
N ASN A 389 -16.86 -6.10 3.17
CA ASN A 389 -15.87 -5.60 2.20
C ASN A 389 -16.02 -6.21 0.79
N ILE A 390 -17.06 -7.02 0.54
CA ILE A 390 -17.40 -7.54 -0.79
C ILE A 390 -18.80 -7.06 -1.23
N ILE A 391 -18.87 -6.44 -2.41
CA ILE A 391 -20.13 -6.16 -3.13
C ILE A 391 -20.22 -7.06 -4.35
N PHE A 392 -21.37 -7.66 -4.60
CA PHE A 392 -21.67 -8.29 -5.88
C PHE A 392 -22.42 -7.29 -6.76
N ASN A 393 -21.81 -6.88 -7.87
CA ASN A 393 -22.45 -5.99 -8.83
C ASN A 393 -23.61 -6.68 -9.58
N ASP A 394 -24.32 -5.92 -10.41
CA ASP A 394 -25.50 -6.42 -11.17
C ASP A 394 -25.18 -7.60 -12.10
N ARG A 395 -23.91 -7.80 -12.48
CA ARG A 395 -23.43 -8.96 -13.25
C ARG A 395 -23.02 -10.14 -12.37
N ASN A 396 -23.36 -10.09 -11.09
CA ASN A 396 -22.99 -11.06 -10.05
C ASN A 396 -21.47 -11.27 -9.91
N LYS A 397 -20.65 -10.25 -10.24
CA LYS A 397 -19.19 -10.30 -10.03
C LYS A 397 -18.82 -9.73 -8.64
N PRO A 398 -17.89 -10.36 -7.91
CA PRO A 398 -17.40 -9.84 -6.64
C PRO A 398 -16.43 -8.67 -6.84
N VAL A 399 -16.78 -7.53 -6.26
CA VAL A 399 -15.98 -6.30 -6.22
C VAL A 399 -15.47 -6.14 -4.79
N ARG A 400 -14.14 -6.00 -4.63
CA ARG A 400 -13.53 -5.74 -3.30
C ARG A 400 -13.64 -4.25 -2.99
N ILE A 401 -14.21 -3.91 -1.85
CA ILE A 401 -14.29 -2.54 -1.33
C ILE A 401 -13.46 -2.41 -0.04
N ASP A 402 -13.39 -1.20 0.51
CA ASP A 402 -12.61 -0.83 1.70
C ASP A 402 -11.18 -1.40 1.76
N LEU A 403 -10.31 -0.88 0.89
CA LEU A 403 -8.95 -1.41 0.72
C LEU A 403 -7.95 -0.92 1.78
N GLY A 404 -8.45 -0.35 2.89
CA GLY A 404 -7.63 0.20 3.97
C GLY A 404 -6.79 -0.86 4.71
N GLY A 405 -7.26 -2.11 4.73
CA GLY A 405 -6.56 -3.26 5.31
C GLY A 405 -5.41 -3.83 4.45
N ALA A 406 -5.18 -3.31 3.25
CA ALA A 406 -4.09 -3.72 2.37
C ALA A 406 -2.75 -3.04 2.72
N LEU A 407 -1.66 -3.57 2.15
CA LEU A 407 -0.31 -3.01 2.19
C LEU A 407 0.18 -2.78 3.63
N VAL A 408 0.54 -1.56 4.03
CA VAL A 408 1.26 -1.33 5.30
C VAL A 408 0.34 -1.21 6.53
N PHE A 409 -0.97 -1.08 6.35
CA PHE A 409 -1.94 -0.90 7.45
C PHE A 409 -2.88 -2.11 7.62
N ARG A 410 -3.44 -2.26 8.83
CA ARG A 410 -4.54 -3.19 9.18
C ARG A 410 -5.89 -2.47 9.08
N ALA A 411 -7.01 -3.20 9.21
CA ALA A 411 -8.38 -2.66 9.17
C ALA A 411 -8.59 -1.39 10.02
N GLN A 412 -8.19 -1.41 11.30
CA GLN A 412 -8.26 -0.26 12.22
C GLN A 412 -7.10 0.74 12.04
N GLY A 413 -6.32 0.60 10.97
CA GLY A 413 -5.22 1.49 10.57
C GLY A 413 -3.96 1.41 11.43
N GLY A 414 -3.81 0.39 12.27
CA GLY A 414 -2.53 0.04 12.90
C GLY A 414 -1.54 -0.46 11.85
N HIS A 415 -0.24 -0.19 12.04
CA HIS A 415 0.79 -0.59 11.07
C HIS A 415 1.10 -2.10 11.16
N LYS A 416 1.30 -2.78 10.03
CA LYS A 416 1.66 -4.22 10.01
C LYS A 416 3.10 -4.48 10.46
N GLY A 417 4.01 -3.51 10.27
CA GLY A 417 5.42 -3.63 10.64
C GLY A 417 6.09 -4.84 9.98
N ASN A 418 6.88 -5.58 10.76
CA ASN A 418 7.65 -6.74 10.28
C ASN A 418 6.78 -7.90 9.77
N GLN A 419 5.47 -7.92 10.09
CA GLN A 419 4.55 -8.95 9.60
C GLN A 419 4.24 -8.78 8.09
N PHE A 420 4.45 -7.58 7.52
CA PHE A 420 4.39 -7.34 6.07
C PHE A 420 5.79 -7.46 5.46
N GLY A 421 6.26 -8.70 5.31
CA GLY A 421 7.59 -9.04 4.79
C GLY A 421 7.68 -9.15 3.25
N ASN A 422 8.86 -9.55 2.77
CA ASN A 422 9.10 -9.84 1.34
C ASN A 422 8.47 -11.15 0.87
N THR A 423 8.11 -12.03 1.81
CA THR A 423 7.41 -13.31 1.53
C THR A 423 5.92 -13.14 1.83
N PRO A 424 5.02 -13.39 0.87
CA PRO A 424 3.57 -13.35 1.07
C PRO A 424 3.05 -14.60 1.80
N MET A 425 3.37 -14.67 3.09
CA MET A 425 2.90 -15.72 4.01
C MET A 425 1.37 -15.76 4.12
N GLU A 426 0.68 -14.68 3.74
CA GLU A 426 -0.77 -14.59 3.58
C GLU A 426 -1.37 -15.70 2.72
N LEU A 427 -0.60 -16.24 1.75
CA LEU A 427 -1.00 -17.40 0.96
C LEU A 427 -1.35 -18.62 1.83
N VAL A 428 -0.74 -18.73 3.00
CA VAL A 428 -1.04 -19.74 4.03
C VAL A 428 -1.88 -19.14 5.16
N THR A 429 -1.48 -17.99 5.72
CA THR A 429 -2.10 -17.47 6.96
C THR A 429 -3.51 -16.92 6.80
N MET A 430 -3.95 -16.57 5.59
CA MET A 430 -5.36 -16.24 5.33
C MET A 430 -6.22 -17.49 5.08
N LEU A 431 -5.60 -18.67 4.89
CA LEU A 431 -6.29 -19.96 4.74
C LEU A 431 -6.29 -20.78 6.04
N SER A 432 -5.24 -20.67 6.86
CA SER A 432 -5.12 -21.34 8.15
C SER A 432 -5.84 -20.61 9.28
N LEU A 433 -6.08 -21.36 10.37
CA LEU A 433 -6.73 -20.96 11.63
C LEU A 433 -8.27 -20.96 11.62
N LYS A 434 -8.80 -21.33 12.80
CA LYS A 434 -10.22 -21.28 13.17
C LYS A 434 -10.69 -19.82 13.17
N GLU A 435 -11.73 -19.55 12.38
CA GLU A 435 -12.66 -18.43 12.53
C GLU A 435 -12.09 -17.01 12.34
N ASN A 436 -11.41 -16.79 11.21
CA ASN A 436 -11.42 -15.46 10.56
C ASN A 436 -12.18 -15.52 9.24
N THR A 437 -12.84 -14.42 8.89
CA THR A 437 -13.82 -14.34 7.79
C THR A 437 -13.21 -14.69 6.42
N SER A 438 -11.93 -14.37 6.21
CA SER A 438 -11.15 -14.78 5.03
C SER A 438 -11.00 -16.30 4.94
N SER A 439 -10.68 -16.98 6.05
CA SER A 439 -10.50 -18.44 6.10
C SER A 439 -11.81 -19.21 5.81
N HIS A 440 -12.98 -18.58 6.02
CA HIS A 440 -14.28 -19.08 5.58
C HIS A 440 -14.55 -18.77 4.10
N ALA A 441 -14.41 -17.52 3.66
CA ALA A 441 -14.65 -17.12 2.26
C ALA A 441 -13.77 -17.87 1.25
N PHE A 442 -12.52 -18.17 1.61
CA PHE A 442 -11.58 -18.93 0.78
C PHE A 442 -11.55 -20.42 1.13
N ARG A 443 -12.52 -20.96 1.90
CA ARG A 443 -12.53 -22.39 2.31
C ARG A 443 -12.52 -23.36 1.12
N LYS A 444 -13.14 -22.98 0.00
CA LYS A 444 -13.22 -23.78 -1.24
C LYS A 444 -12.08 -23.51 -2.24
N ILE A 445 -10.99 -22.86 -1.82
CA ILE A 445 -9.91 -22.49 -2.74
C ILE A 445 -9.17 -23.71 -3.29
N GLU A 446 -8.85 -23.63 -4.58
CA GLU A 446 -8.11 -24.68 -5.29
C GLU A 446 -6.71 -24.22 -5.70
N ARG A 447 -5.81 -25.19 -5.95
CA ARG A 447 -4.48 -24.92 -6.54
C ARG A 447 -4.58 -24.09 -7.83
N ASN A 448 -5.64 -24.30 -8.63
CA ASN A 448 -5.85 -23.53 -9.86
C ASN A 448 -6.33 -22.08 -9.61
N ASP A 449 -7.20 -21.86 -8.61
CA ASP A 449 -7.62 -20.50 -8.21
C ASP A 449 -6.37 -19.65 -7.85
N ILE A 450 -5.45 -20.23 -7.07
CA ILE A 450 -4.17 -19.60 -6.71
C ILE A 450 -3.32 -19.33 -7.95
N ARG A 451 -3.14 -20.32 -8.85
CA ARG A 451 -2.37 -20.16 -10.10
C ARG A 451 -2.92 -19.05 -10.99
N MET A 452 -4.24 -18.88 -11.06
CA MET A 452 -4.88 -17.80 -11.82
C MET A 452 -4.56 -16.43 -11.23
N GLY A 453 -4.63 -16.27 -9.91
CA GLY A 453 -4.25 -15.02 -9.25
C GLY A 453 -2.76 -14.69 -9.41
N ILE A 454 -1.87 -15.70 -9.32
CA ILE A 454 -0.43 -15.49 -9.59
C ILE A 454 -0.20 -15.09 -11.04
N ALA A 455 -0.87 -15.72 -12.00
CA ALA A 455 -0.79 -15.35 -13.41
C ALA A 455 -1.32 -13.94 -13.71
N ALA A 456 -2.18 -13.38 -12.85
CA ALA A 456 -2.62 -12.00 -12.95
C ALA A 456 -1.54 -11.02 -12.45
N ILE A 457 -0.85 -11.34 -11.34
CA ILE A 457 0.27 -10.54 -10.81
C ILE A 457 1.48 -10.58 -11.76
N GLU A 458 1.77 -11.75 -12.34
CA GLU A 458 2.87 -11.97 -13.28
C GLU A 458 2.83 -11.03 -14.48
N LYS A 459 1.63 -10.73 -15.00
CA LYS A 459 1.38 -9.81 -16.11
C LYS A 459 1.69 -8.35 -15.82
N ILE A 460 1.80 -7.95 -14.55
CA ILE A 460 2.08 -6.56 -14.16
C ILE A 460 3.58 -6.29 -14.31
N PRO A 461 4.03 -5.36 -15.17
CA PRO A 461 5.45 -5.03 -15.28
C PRO A 461 6.01 -4.49 -13.95
N ASP A 462 7.22 -4.87 -13.59
CA ASP A 462 7.87 -4.42 -12.36
C ASP A 462 7.99 -2.89 -12.29
N ASP A 463 8.33 -2.25 -13.41
CA ASP A 463 8.42 -0.79 -13.48
C ASP A 463 7.05 -0.10 -13.31
N HIS A 464 5.95 -0.78 -13.67
CA HIS A 464 4.61 -0.30 -13.36
C HIS A 464 4.32 -0.36 -11.86
N ILE A 465 4.75 -1.44 -11.16
CA ILE A 465 4.67 -1.54 -9.70
C ILE A 465 5.50 -0.42 -9.03
N LYS A 466 6.74 -0.19 -9.49
CA LYS A 466 7.60 0.91 -8.98
C LYS A 466 6.93 2.28 -9.17
N ALA A 467 6.39 2.54 -10.36
CA ALA A 467 5.73 3.81 -10.68
C ALA A 467 4.52 4.06 -9.78
N LEU A 468 3.60 3.09 -9.68
CA LEU A 468 2.43 3.18 -8.81
C LEU A 468 2.83 3.44 -7.34
N CYS A 469 3.82 2.73 -6.83
CA CYS A 469 4.31 2.94 -5.46
C CYS A 469 4.91 4.33 -5.26
N ALA A 470 5.78 4.80 -6.16
CA ALA A 470 6.40 6.11 -6.07
C ALA A 470 5.37 7.26 -6.12
N GLU A 471 4.40 7.16 -7.03
CA GLU A 471 3.38 8.19 -7.27
C GLU A 471 2.31 8.23 -6.18
N HIS A 472 1.77 7.08 -5.79
CA HIS A 472 0.58 7.00 -4.92
C HIS A 472 0.86 6.52 -3.50
N GLY A 473 1.99 5.86 -3.24
CA GLY A 473 2.23 5.19 -1.97
C GLY A 473 2.23 6.07 -0.71
N PRO A 474 2.02 5.46 0.47
CA PRO A 474 2.14 6.12 1.76
C PRO A 474 3.60 6.51 2.05
N GLY A 475 3.79 7.44 2.98
CA GLY A 475 5.11 7.83 3.44
C GLY A 475 5.87 8.76 2.49
N ASN A 476 7.15 8.95 2.82
CA ASN A 476 8.11 9.71 2.04
C ASN A 476 8.61 8.92 0.81
N TYR A 477 9.33 9.59 -0.09
CA TYR A 477 9.79 8.98 -1.34
C TYR A 477 10.62 7.70 -1.14
N SER A 478 11.51 7.66 -0.14
CA SER A 478 12.32 6.48 0.15
C SER A 478 11.46 5.29 0.57
N GLU A 479 10.50 5.52 1.47
CA GLU A 479 9.55 4.48 1.95
C GLU A 479 8.71 3.91 0.81
N ARG A 480 8.33 4.73 -0.17
CA ARG A 480 7.60 4.30 -1.37
C ARG A 480 8.45 3.44 -2.31
N ILE A 481 9.72 3.77 -2.48
CA ILE A 481 10.64 2.96 -3.29
C ILE A 481 10.89 1.60 -2.61
N GLU A 482 11.05 1.58 -1.28
CA GLU A 482 11.15 0.31 -0.53
C GLU A 482 9.85 -0.51 -0.56
N LEU A 483 8.67 0.14 -0.54
CA LEU A 483 7.39 -0.54 -0.76
C LEU A 483 7.31 -1.18 -2.16
N GLY A 484 7.75 -0.46 -3.19
CA GLY A 484 7.82 -0.99 -4.56
C GLY A 484 8.74 -2.21 -4.67
N LYS A 485 9.95 -2.13 -4.11
CA LYS A 485 10.88 -3.26 -4.01
C LYS A 485 10.26 -4.45 -3.30
N ARG A 486 9.59 -4.24 -2.16
CA ARG A 486 8.91 -5.30 -1.39
C ARG A 486 7.82 -5.99 -2.19
N LEU A 487 6.97 -5.24 -2.90
CA LEU A 487 5.90 -5.80 -3.72
C LEU A 487 6.46 -6.59 -4.92
N ILE A 488 7.57 -6.15 -5.51
CA ILE A 488 8.28 -6.92 -6.55
C ILE A 488 8.87 -8.23 -5.98
N SER A 489 9.54 -8.19 -4.83
CA SER A 489 10.02 -9.41 -4.17
C SER A 489 8.88 -10.40 -3.85
N ARG A 490 7.72 -9.90 -3.38
CA ARG A 490 6.52 -10.72 -3.14
C ARG A 490 5.97 -11.31 -4.44
N LYS A 491 5.93 -10.54 -5.54
CA LYS A 491 5.57 -11.01 -6.89
C LYS A 491 6.50 -12.13 -7.34
N HIS A 492 7.82 -11.91 -7.33
CA HIS A 492 8.80 -12.90 -7.80
C HIS A 492 8.74 -14.19 -6.99
N TRP A 493 8.55 -14.11 -5.67
CA TRP A 493 8.35 -15.30 -4.84
C TRP A 493 7.11 -16.10 -5.26
N LEU A 494 5.97 -15.42 -5.48
CA LEU A 494 4.74 -16.08 -5.96
C LEU A 494 4.91 -16.71 -7.34
N VAL A 495 5.51 -15.99 -8.29
CA VAL A 495 5.77 -16.48 -9.65
C VAL A 495 6.69 -17.71 -9.63
N ASN A 496 7.78 -17.67 -8.86
CA ASN A 496 8.68 -18.81 -8.70
C ASN A 496 7.98 -20.04 -8.09
N MET A 497 7.09 -19.83 -7.10
CA MET A 497 6.32 -20.93 -6.53
C MET A 497 5.20 -21.46 -7.43
N LYS A 498 4.75 -20.73 -8.47
CA LYS A 498 3.54 -21.05 -9.25
C LYS A 498 3.44 -22.51 -9.75
N GLN A 499 4.57 -23.10 -10.12
CA GLN A 499 4.64 -24.51 -10.54
C GLN A 499 4.87 -25.48 -9.36
N ALA A 500 5.63 -25.04 -8.34
CA ALA A 500 5.92 -25.78 -7.12
C ALA A 500 4.82 -25.70 -6.04
N LEU A 501 3.73 -24.96 -6.29
CA LEU A 501 2.57 -24.90 -5.38
C LEU A 501 2.13 -26.32 -5.02
N PRO A 502 2.02 -26.67 -3.73
CA PRO A 502 1.57 -28.00 -3.33
C PRO A 502 0.14 -28.22 -3.82
N HIS A 503 -0.24 -29.48 -3.99
CA HIS A 503 -1.66 -29.82 -4.04
C HIS A 503 -2.21 -29.64 -2.63
N ILE A 504 -3.39 -29.04 -2.52
CA ILE A 504 -4.04 -28.78 -1.24
C ILE A 504 -5.31 -29.60 -1.19
N HIS A 505 -5.52 -30.27 -0.07
CA HIS A 505 -6.80 -30.89 0.23
C HIS A 505 -7.83 -29.78 0.49
N ARG A 506 -9.03 -29.92 -0.09
CA ARG A 506 -10.09 -28.89 0.00
C ARG A 506 -10.70 -28.84 1.41
N GLN A 507 -10.81 -29.99 2.09
CA GLN A 507 -11.08 -30.02 3.53
C GLN A 507 -9.81 -29.70 4.32
N LYS A 508 -9.97 -28.83 5.32
CA LYS A 508 -8.95 -28.54 6.34
C LYS A 508 -8.94 -29.68 7.37
N ASN A 509 -7.83 -29.83 8.10
CA ASN A 509 -7.81 -30.73 9.25
C ASN A 509 -8.63 -30.20 10.44
N GLU A 510 -8.73 -30.98 11.52
CA GLU A 510 -9.46 -30.64 12.75
C GLU A 510 -9.06 -29.29 13.38
N ALA A 511 -7.78 -28.92 13.24
CA ALA A 511 -7.23 -27.65 13.71
C ALA A 511 -7.58 -26.45 12.80
N GLY A 512 -8.23 -26.68 11.65
CA GLY A 512 -8.51 -25.66 10.66
C GLY A 512 -7.29 -25.25 9.83
N HIS A 513 -6.29 -26.13 9.71
CA HIS A 513 -5.12 -25.92 8.85
C HIS A 513 -5.33 -26.52 7.46
N VAL A 514 -4.73 -25.89 6.45
CA VAL A 514 -4.65 -26.44 5.09
C VAL A 514 -3.79 -27.70 5.13
N VAL A 515 -4.27 -28.78 4.51
CA VAL A 515 -3.54 -30.03 4.37
C VAL A 515 -2.95 -30.09 2.96
N THR A 516 -1.66 -30.39 2.85
CA THR A 516 -0.98 -30.59 1.57
C THR A 516 -1.03 -32.06 1.16
N VAL A 517 -1.21 -32.32 -0.13
CA VAL A 517 -1.20 -33.66 -0.74
C VAL A 517 0.08 -33.79 -1.57
N GLU A 518 0.97 -34.68 -1.18
CA GLU A 518 2.29 -34.87 -1.79
C GLU A 518 2.18 -35.66 -3.10
N HIS A 519 1.40 -36.73 -3.10
CA HIS A 519 1.18 -37.63 -4.23
C HIS A 519 -0.31 -37.66 -4.59
N PRO A 520 -0.85 -36.64 -5.28
CA PRO A 520 -2.28 -36.54 -5.54
C PRO A 520 -2.78 -37.57 -6.55
N THR A 521 -3.82 -38.28 -6.19
CA THR A 521 -4.52 -39.23 -7.07
C THR A 521 -5.36 -38.48 -8.12
N SER A 522 -5.41 -39.02 -9.34
CA SER A 522 -6.32 -38.52 -10.39
C SER A 522 -7.63 -39.32 -10.40
N PRO A 523 -8.79 -38.68 -10.63
CA PRO A 523 -10.06 -39.39 -10.74
C PRO A 523 -10.12 -40.26 -11.99
N SER A 524 -10.92 -41.33 -11.94
CA SER A 524 -11.22 -42.16 -13.12
C SER A 524 -12.28 -41.50 -14.02
N ALA A 525 -12.38 -41.97 -15.26
CA ALA A 525 -13.48 -41.58 -16.14
C ALA A 525 -14.84 -42.05 -15.59
N THR A 526 -15.91 -41.30 -15.84
CA THR A 526 -17.25 -41.56 -15.26
C THR A 526 -17.86 -42.89 -15.72
N GLN A 527 -17.42 -43.43 -16.85
CA GLN A 527 -17.82 -44.74 -17.36
C GLN A 527 -17.43 -45.87 -16.41
N THR A 528 -16.28 -45.78 -15.72
CA THR A 528 -15.81 -46.85 -14.82
C THR A 528 -16.68 -47.00 -13.57
N TRP A 529 -17.56 -46.04 -13.28
CA TRP A 529 -18.47 -46.09 -12.14
C TRP A 529 -19.57 -47.14 -12.33
N ARG A 530 -19.98 -47.39 -13.58
CA ARG A 530 -20.99 -48.39 -13.97
C ARG A 530 -20.39 -49.75 -14.33
N ASP A 531 -19.12 -49.76 -14.70
CA ASP A 531 -18.37 -50.99 -14.94
C ASP A 531 -18.10 -51.71 -13.62
N ARG A 532 -18.43 -53.01 -13.54
CA ARG A 532 -18.25 -53.82 -12.33
C ARG A 532 -16.83 -54.38 -12.19
N ASP A 533 -16.08 -54.45 -13.28
CA ASP A 533 -14.73 -54.99 -13.33
C ASP A 533 -13.64 -53.91 -13.25
N ALA A 534 -13.98 -52.67 -13.61
CA ALA A 534 -13.10 -51.52 -13.43
C ALA A 534 -13.09 -50.97 -12.00
N THR A 535 -11.95 -50.39 -11.60
CA THR A 535 -11.86 -49.56 -10.39
C THR A 535 -12.33 -48.14 -10.72
N ALA A 536 -13.36 -47.68 -10.04
CA ALA A 536 -13.74 -46.27 -10.01
C ALA A 536 -12.91 -45.53 -8.96
N VAL A 537 -12.30 -44.41 -9.33
CA VAL A 537 -11.48 -43.57 -8.45
C VAL A 537 -12.12 -42.20 -8.33
N PHE A 538 -12.48 -41.84 -7.10
CA PHE A 538 -13.10 -40.58 -6.75
C PHE A 538 -12.12 -39.73 -5.94
N VAL A 539 -12.10 -38.42 -6.17
CA VAL A 539 -11.22 -37.47 -5.48
C VAL A 539 -12.05 -36.35 -4.83
N PRO A 540 -11.54 -35.67 -3.79
CA PRO A 540 -12.29 -34.65 -3.05
C PRO A 540 -12.94 -33.59 -3.95
N HIS A 541 -14.25 -33.45 -3.81
CA HIS A 541 -15.12 -32.50 -4.52
C HIS A 541 -15.01 -32.47 -6.05
N CYS A 542 -14.63 -33.58 -6.69
CA CYS A 542 -14.97 -33.77 -8.11
C CYS A 542 -16.50 -33.90 -8.27
N THR A 543 -17.06 -33.49 -9.41
CA THR A 543 -18.50 -33.56 -9.66
C THR A 543 -18.94 -35.01 -9.89
N VAL A 544 -19.33 -35.70 -8.81
CA VAL A 544 -19.87 -37.05 -8.87
C VAL A 544 -21.37 -36.97 -9.12
N SER A 545 -21.76 -37.02 -10.39
CA SER A 545 -23.15 -37.02 -10.84
C SER A 545 -23.53 -38.36 -11.44
N GLY A 546 -24.53 -39.03 -10.86
CA GLY A 546 -24.97 -40.34 -11.33
C GLY A 546 -25.62 -41.18 -10.24
N VAL A 547 -25.91 -42.42 -10.62
CA VAL A 547 -26.58 -43.43 -9.78
C VAL A 547 -25.76 -44.72 -9.87
N ILE A 548 -25.49 -45.34 -8.72
CA ILE A 548 -24.97 -46.72 -8.61
C ILE A 548 -25.97 -47.48 -7.73
N ASN A 549 -26.41 -48.66 -8.19
CA ASN A 549 -27.35 -49.54 -7.48
C ASN A 549 -28.59 -48.81 -6.96
N ASN A 550 -29.24 -48.04 -7.85
CA ASN A 550 -30.41 -47.20 -7.58
C ASN A 550 -30.23 -46.10 -6.52
N LEU A 551 -29.02 -45.88 -6.01
CA LEU A 551 -28.68 -44.80 -5.09
C LEU A 551 -27.89 -43.71 -5.81
N ALA A 552 -28.51 -42.54 -5.95
CA ALA A 552 -27.88 -41.34 -6.47
C ALA A 552 -26.75 -40.86 -5.56
N PHE A 553 -25.67 -40.34 -6.15
CA PHE A 553 -24.67 -39.59 -5.39
C PHE A 553 -25.21 -38.20 -5.05
N SER A 554 -25.26 -37.89 -3.76
CA SER A 554 -25.74 -36.60 -3.26
C SER A 554 -24.95 -36.19 -2.02
N SER A 555 -24.66 -34.89 -1.91
CA SER A 555 -24.03 -34.34 -0.71
C SER A 555 -25.02 -34.36 0.45
N ILE A 556 -24.61 -34.90 1.60
CA ILE A 556 -25.45 -34.98 2.79
C ILE A 556 -24.65 -34.54 4.02
N LYS A 557 -25.14 -33.53 4.72
CA LYS A 557 -24.51 -33.10 5.99
C LYS A 557 -24.70 -34.18 7.07
N PRO A 558 -23.64 -34.54 7.83
CA PRO A 558 -23.76 -35.41 8.98
C PRO A 558 -24.32 -34.63 10.19
N PRO A 559 -24.65 -35.31 11.30
CA PRO A 559 -24.80 -34.62 12.59
C PRO A 559 -23.53 -33.82 12.93
N SER A 560 -23.69 -32.60 13.46
CA SER A 560 -22.57 -31.74 13.88
C SER A 560 -22.39 -31.69 15.40
N THR A 561 -23.10 -32.53 16.15
CA THR A 561 -23.05 -32.60 17.61
C THR A 561 -23.00 -34.06 18.07
N LEU A 562 -22.36 -34.29 19.23
CA LEU A 562 -22.22 -35.62 19.81
C LEU A 562 -23.58 -36.30 20.05
N ASP A 563 -24.58 -35.54 20.51
CA ASP A 563 -25.93 -36.06 20.75
C ASP A 563 -26.68 -36.37 19.45
N GLY A 564 -26.46 -35.59 18.39
CA GLY A 564 -26.98 -35.92 17.06
C GLY A 564 -26.38 -37.22 16.48
N TRP A 565 -25.12 -37.52 16.78
CA TRP A 565 -24.51 -38.82 16.47
C TRP A 565 -25.08 -39.94 17.33
N ARG A 566 -25.24 -39.74 18.64
CA ARG A 566 -25.82 -40.74 19.57
C ARG A 566 -27.23 -41.18 19.18
N GLN A 567 -28.03 -40.28 18.62
CA GLN A 567 -29.41 -40.55 18.17
C GLN A 567 -29.47 -41.24 16.79
N LEU A 568 -28.35 -41.39 16.08
CA LEU A 568 -28.33 -41.97 14.74
C LEU A 568 -28.67 -43.48 14.77
N LYS A 569 -29.69 -43.90 14.01
CA LYS A 569 -29.95 -45.32 13.75
C LYS A 569 -28.81 -45.88 12.90
N THR A 570 -27.97 -46.73 13.50
CA THR A 570 -26.75 -47.25 12.86
C THR A 570 -26.93 -48.54 12.07
N ARG A 571 -27.97 -49.33 12.34
CA ARG A 571 -28.18 -50.67 11.75
C ARG A 571 -29.49 -50.77 10.97
N ALA A 572 -29.48 -51.53 9.89
CA ALA A 572 -30.68 -51.87 9.12
C ALA A 572 -31.45 -53.01 9.79
N VAL A 573 -30.70 -54.04 10.18
CA VAL A 573 -31.16 -55.34 10.68
C VAL A 573 -30.57 -55.62 12.06
N ASP A 574 -31.18 -56.55 12.79
CA ASP A 574 -30.60 -57.13 14.00
C ASP A 574 -29.62 -58.25 13.63
N PHE A 575 -28.36 -58.11 14.05
CA PHE A 575 -27.32 -59.13 13.92
C PHE A 575 -26.70 -59.43 15.29
N LYS A 576 -26.21 -60.66 15.47
CA LYS A 576 -25.51 -61.07 16.69
C LYS A 576 -24.15 -60.37 16.76
N GLU A 577 -24.00 -59.47 17.73
CA GLU A 577 -22.73 -58.80 18.02
C GLU A 577 -22.22 -59.25 19.40
N PRO A 578 -21.05 -59.90 19.48
CA PRO A 578 -20.40 -60.22 20.76
C PRO A 578 -20.00 -58.95 21.52
N GLU A 579 -19.86 -59.04 22.84
CA GLU A 579 -19.24 -57.96 23.63
C GLU A 579 -17.82 -57.63 23.12
N PHE A 580 -17.42 -56.35 23.17
CA PHE A 580 -16.08 -55.95 22.75
C PHE A 580 -15.05 -56.27 23.83
N LYS A 581 -14.14 -57.19 23.50
CA LYS A 581 -13.01 -57.53 24.37
C LYS A 581 -11.94 -56.46 24.21
N PHE A 582 -11.74 -55.63 25.23
CA PHE A 582 -10.70 -54.60 25.25
C PHE A 582 -9.29 -55.22 25.31
N SER A 583 -8.31 -54.55 24.70
CA SER A 583 -6.89 -54.86 24.87
C SER A 583 -6.32 -54.04 26.02
N ASN A 584 -5.36 -54.60 26.76
CA ASN A 584 -4.66 -53.90 27.85
C ASN A 584 -3.62 -52.89 27.35
N HIS A 585 -3.30 -52.87 26.05
CA HIS A 585 -2.21 -52.10 25.46
C HIS A 585 -2.60 -51.37 24.15
N LEU A 586 -3.75 -51.70 23.56
CA LEU A 586 -4.25 -51.05 22.35
C LEU A 586 -5.58 -50.33 22.62
N PRO A 587 -5.74 -49.04 22.28
CA PRO A 587 -7.00 -48.34 22.44
C PRO A 587 -8.09 -48.94 21.53
N PRO A 588 -9.38 -48.87 21.93
CA PRO A 588 -10.49 -49.33 21.10
C PRO A 588 -10.65 -48.46 19.86
N ALA A 589 -10.94 -49.10 18.73
CA ALA A 589 -11.23 -48.49 17.45
C ALA A 589 -12.40 -49.22 16.77
N SER A 590 -13.00 -48.62 15.76
CA SER A 590 -14.06 -49.25 14.98
C SER A 590 -14.20 -48.68 13.59
N GLY A 591 -14.61 -49.52 12.65
CA GLY A 591 -14.83 -49.15 11.25
C GLY A 591 -15.75 -50.13 10.54
N ALA A 592 -15.83 -50.03 9.21
CA ALA A 592 -16.70 -50.91 8.43
C ALA A 592 -16.13 -51.27 7.05
N VAL A 593 -16.48 -52.47 6.58
CA VAL A 593 -16.25 -52.89 5.20
C VAL A 593 -17.55 -52.65 4.43
N ILE A 594 -17.51 -51.73 3.48
CA ILE A 594 -18.72 -51.26 2.78
C ILE A 594 -18.83 -51.99 1.45
N PHE A 595 -19.84 -52.86 1.33
CA PHE A 595 -20.19 -53.50 0.07
C PHE A 595 -21.29 -52.71 -0.65
N GLU A 596 -21.23 -52.71 -1.98
CA GLU A 596 -22.36 -52.44 -2.85
C GLU A 596 -23.15 -53.75 -3.10
N PRO A 597 -24.47 -53.69 -3.42
CA PRO A 597 -25.24 -54.87 -3.82
C PRO A 597 -24.66 -55.63 -5.03
N ASP A 598 -23.84 -54.97 -5.84
CA ASP A 598 -23.13 -55.57 -6.99
C ASP A 598 -21.81 -56.28 -6.60
N GLY A 599 -21.49 -56.39 -5.32
CA GLY A 599 -20.31 -57.10 -4.80
C GLY A 599 -19.00 -56.30 -4.85
N ARG A 600 -19.01 -55.06 -5.34
CA ARG A 600 -17.86 -54.13 -5.20
C ARG A 600 -17.76 -53.57 -3.79
N ILE A 601 -16.56 -53.15 -3.42
CA ILE A 601 -16.17 -52.69 -2.09
C ILE A 601 -15.61 -51.28 -2.19
N TRP A 602 -15.93 -50.44 -1.21
CA TRP A 602 -15.33 -49.12 -1.05
C TRP A 602 -14.05 -49.19 -0.21
N VAL A 603 -12.97 -48.59 -0.70
CA VAL A 603 -11.63 -48.56 -0.10
C VAL A 603 -11.13 -47.12 -0.05
N THR A 604 -10.52 -46.68 1.06
CA THR A 604 -9.93 -45.35 1.19
C THR A 604 -8.46 -45.35 0.76
N GLU A 605 -8.01 -44.21 0.24
CA GLU A 605 -6.59 -43.90 0.08
C GLU A 605 -6.24 -42.76 1.07
N PRO A 606 -5.60 -43.09 2.20
CA PRO A 606 -5.22 -42.10 3.19
C PRO A 606 -4.33 -40.99 2.63
N THR A 607 -4.60 -39.74 2.98
CA THR A 607 -3.81 -38.58 2.55
C THR A 607 -2.35 -38.72 2.98
N ASN A 608 -1.43 -38.69 2.01
CA ASN A 608 0.01 -38.89 2.19
C ASN A 608 0.43 -40.24 2.82
N HIS A 609 -0.41 -41.28 2.70
CA HIS A 609 -0.09 -42.68 3.04
C HIS A 609 0.67 -42.88 4.38
N PRO A 610 0.13 -42.41 5.53
CA PRO A 610 0.79 -42.52 6.83
C PRO A 610 1.18 -43.97 7.15
N PHE A 611 2.38 -44.14 7.72
CA PHE A 611 2.99 -45.45 8.00
C PHE A 611 3.18 -46.36 6.76
N GLY A 612 3.16 -45.80 5.54
CA GLY A 612 3.28 -46.54 4.29
C GLY A 612 1.98 -47.23 3.84
N ALA A 613 0.87 -47.02 4.55
CA ALA A 613 -0.43 -47.58 4.17
C ALA A 613 -1.02 -46.82 2.97
N THR A 614 -0.83 -47.38 1.77
CA THR A 614 -1.36 -46.76 0.53
C THR A 614 -2.88 -46.79 0.45
N HIS A 615 -3.52 -47.78 1.08
CA HIS A 615 -4.98 -47.94 1.12
C HIS A 615 -5.42 -48.45 2.49
N ALA A 616 -6.67 -48.16 2.86
CA ALA A 616 -7.26 -48.62 4.10
C ALA A 616 -8.76 -48.97 3.95
N LEU A 617 -9.26 -49.72 4.92
CA LEU A 617 -10.68 -49.78 5.24
C LEU A 617 -11.01 -48.60 6.18
N PRO A 618 -12.17 -47.92 6.05
CA PRO A 618 -12.50 -46.76 6.87
C PRO A 618 -12.73 -47.14 8.34
N LYS A 619 -11.98 -46.51 9.25
CA LYS A 619 -11.85 -46.86 10.67
C LYS A 619 -11.01 -45.83 11.45
N GLY A 620 -11.49 -45.46 12.63
CA GLY A 620 -10.72 -44.63 13.57
C GLY A 620 -10.89 -45.05 15.02
N LYS A 621 -10.21 -44.32 15.91
CA LYS A 621 -10.20 -44.58 17.35
C LYS A 621 -11.54 -44.17 17.94
N LYS A 622 -12.03 -44.95 18.91
CA LYS A 622 -13.31 -44.69 19.56
C LYS A 622 -13.33 -43.30 20.23
N GLU A 623 -14.17 -42.40 19.73
CA GLU A 623 -14.43 -41.09 20.29
C GLU A 623 -15.13 -41.20 21.66
N ALA A 624 -14.75 -40.32 22.58
CA ALA A 624 -15.32 -40.30 23.92
C ALA A 624 -16.83 -39.98 23.87
N GLY A 625 -17.66 -40.89 24.42
CA GLY A 625 -19.10 -40.72 24.46
C GLY A 625 -19.88 -41.27 23.25
N LEU A 626 -19.20 -41.91 22.28
CA LEU A 626 -19.83 -42.75 21.25
C LEU A 626 -19.72 -44.25 21.59
N ASN A 627 -20.63 -45.04 21.02
CA ASN A 627 -20.51 -46.50 20.96
C ASN A 627 -19.82 -46.94 19.65
N LEU A 628 -19.31 -48.18 19.57
CA LEU A 628 -18.52 -48.64 18.42
C LEU A 628 -19.29 -48.65 17.09
N ARG A 629 -20.61 -48.86 17.09
CA ARG A 629 -21.44 -48.78 15.87
C ARG A 629 -21.54 -47.34 15.36
N THR A 630 -21.87 -46.42 16.26
CA THR A 630 -21.99 -44.99 15.91
C THR A 630 -20.65 -44.42 15.48
N ASN A 631 -19.57 -44.82 16.15
CA ASN A 631 -18.22 -44.45 15.75
C ASN A 631 -17.90 -45.02 14.36
N ALA A 632 -18.08 -46.32 14.09
CA ALA A 632 -17.85 -46.88 12.76
C ALA A 632 -18.61 -46.14 11.64
N VAL A 633 -19.88 -45.76 11.85
CA VAL A 633 -20.67 -44.99 10.86
C VAL A 633 -20.15 -43.55 10.72
N LYS A 634 -19.65 -42.93 11.79
CA LYS A 634 -19.00 -41.61 11.77
C LYS A 634 -17.69 -41.64 10.98
N GLU A 635 -16.79 -42.56 11.30
CA GLU A 635 -15.49 -42.76 10.62
C GLU A 635 -15.68 -43.04 9.12
N VAL A 636 -16.67 -43.88 8.76
CA VAL A 636 -17.05 -44.09 7.37
C VAL A 636 -17.45 -42.78 6.69
N TYR A 637 -18.29 -41.96 7.32
CA TYR A 637 -18.66 -40.68 6.73
C TYR A 637 -17.45 -39.73 6.62
N GLU A 638 -16.59 -39.67 7.63
CA GLU A 638 -15.44 -38.77 7.67
C GLU A 638 -14.35 -39.17 6.67
N GLU A 639 -14.01 -40.45 6.54
CA GLU A 639 -13.06 -40.92 5.54
C GLU A 639 -13.64 -40.98 4.12
N THR A 640 -14.92 -41.32 3.94
CA THR A 640 -15.48 -41.65 2.60
C THR A 640 -16.52 -40.68 2.05
N GLY A 641 -17.12 -39.79 2.86
CA GLY A 641 -18.29 -38.98 2.47
C GLY A 641 -19.58 -39.78 2.25
N LEU A 642 -19.56 -41.11 2.45
CA LEU A 642 -20.72 -41.98 2.28
C LEU A 642 -21.55 -42.06 3.57
N ARG A 643 -22.86 -42.21 3.41
CA ARG A 643 -23.73 -42.68 4.49
C ARG A 643 -23.97 -44.17 4.34
N VAL A 644 -23.79 -44.90 5.43
CA VAL A 644 -23.96 -46.35 5.51
C VAL A 644 -24.86 -46.75 6.66
N GLU A 645 -25.39 -47.95 6.54
CA GLU A 645 -26.04 -48.69 7.63
C GLU A 645 -25.30 -50.02 7.85
N LEU A 646 -25.27 -50.48 9.10
CA LEU A 646 -24.62 -51.72 9.49
C LEU A 646 -25.57 -52.92 9.31
N HIS A 647 -25.02 -53.99 8.72
CA HIS A 647 -25.73 -55.22 8.33
C HIS A 647 -25.20 -56.47 9.03
N GLY A 648 -23.96 -56.45 9.53
CA GLY A 648 -23.37 -57.59 10.25
C GLY A 648 -22.15 -57.22 11.09
N PHE A 649 -21.79 -58.11 12.01
CA PHE A 649 -20.51 -58.09 12.72
C PHE A 649 -19.49 -58.93 11.92
N ILE A 650 -18.27 -58.41 11.74
CA ILE A 650 -17.18 -59.13 11.07
C ILE A 650 -16.23 -59.72 12.13
N GLY A 651 -15.57 -58.87 12.91
CA GLY A 651 -14.59 -59.32 13.90
C GLY A 651 -13.93 -58.18 14.69
N ASP A 652 -13.14 -58.55 15.70
CA ASP A 652 -12.27 -57.67 16.46
C ASP A 652 -10.80 -58.02 16.18
N TYR A 653 -10.03 -57.07 15.65
CA TYR A 653 -8.67 -57.32 15.16
C TYR A 653 -7.67 -56.37 15.82
N ASP A 654 -6.57 -56.92 16.35
CA ASP A 654 -5.48 -56.10 16.88
C ASP A 654 -4.63 -55.56 15.71
N ARG A 655 -4.53 -54.24 15.60
CA ARG A 655 -3.63 -53.51 14.71
C ARG A 655 -2.52 -52.84 15.50
N THR A 656 -1.47 -52.40 14.82
CA THR A 656 -0.29 -51.74 15.40
C THR A 656 -0.57 -50.63 16.42
N THR A 657 -1.71 -49.92 16.29
CA THR A 657 -2.05 -48.75 17.13
C THR A 657 -3.43 -48.80 17.78
N SER A 658 -4.21 -49.86 17.58
CA SER A 658 -5.58 -50.00 18.11
C SER A 658 -6.15 -51.41 17.95
N ARG A 659 -7.09 -51.79 18.81
CA ARG A 659 -7.93 -52.97 18.60
C ARG A 659 -9.21 -52.54 17.91
N THR A 660 -9.40 -52.93 16.66
CA THR A 660 -10.46 -52.40 15.78
C THR A 660 -11.59 -53.41 15.60
N ARG A 661 -12.82 -53.03 15.93
CA ARG A 661 -14.04 -53.76 15.54
C ARG A 661 -14.47 -53.39 14.12
N TYR A 662 -14.70 -54.40 13.27
CA TYR A 662 -15.28 -54.19 11.93
C TYR A 662 -16.71 -54.70 11.83
N TYR A 663 -17.50 -53.94 11.08
CA TYR A 663 -18.88 -54.26 10.71
C TYR A 663 -19.02 -54.38 9.19
N LEU A 664 -19.93 -55.24 8.74
CA LEU A 664 -20.40 -55.23 7.34
C LEU A 664 -21.35 -54.05 7.18
N ALA A 665 -21.13 -53.22 6.17
CA ALA A 665 -21.93 -52.04 5.89
C ALA A 665 -22.44 -52.02 4.45
N LYS A 666 -23.60 -51.37 4.26
CA LYS A 666 -24.22 -51.09 2.96
C LYS A 666 -24.36 -49.58 2.81
N ARG A 667 -24.04 -49.03 1.63
CA ARG A 667 -24.29 -47.60 1.33
C ARG A 667 -25.80 -47.34 1.24
N ILE A 668 -26.24 -46.24 1.85
CA ILE A 668 -27.63 -45.72 1.79
C ILE A 668 -27.70 -44.30 1.23
N GLY A 669 -26.55 -43.65 1.00
CA GLY A 669 -26.48 -42.32 0.40
C GLY A 669 -25.09 -41.70 0.54
N GLY A 670 -25.01 -40.38 0.42
CA GLY A 670 -23.76 -39.64 0.45
C GLY A 670 -23.05 -39.61 -0.90
N THR A 671 -21.84 -39.07 -0.92
CA THR A 671 -21.01 -39.00 -2.12
C THR A 671 -19.53 -39.02 -1.74
N PRO A 672 -18.67 -39.76 -2.48
CA PRO A 672 -17.24 -39.69 -2.24
C PRO A 672 -16.65 -38.30 -2.50
N SER A 673 -17.36 -37.42 -3.22
CA SER A 673 -17.00 -35.99 -3.32
C SER A 673 -16.83 -35.30 -1.97
N ASP A 674 -17.49 -35.77 -0.90
CA ASP A 674 -17.52 -35.13 0.42
C ASP A 674 -16.52 -35.74 1.43
N MET A 675 -15.59 -36.60 0.98
CA MET A 675 -14.54 -37.19 1.82
C MET A 675 -13.75 -36.13 2.61
N GLY A 676 -13.44 -36.45 3.87
CA GLY A 676 -12.66 -35.62 4.77
C GLY A 676 -11.17 -35.56 4.41
N PHE A 677 -10.42 -34.72 5.12
CA PHE A 677 -8.99 -34.49 4.84
C PHE A 677 -8.09 -35.72 5.02
N GLU A 678 -8.60 -36.75 5.69
CA GLU A 678 -7.88 -37.99 5.97
C GLU A 678 -7.75 -38.88 4.73
N SER A 679 -8.60 -38.70 3.70
CA SER A 679 -8.54 -39.45 2.45
C SER A 679 -8.29 -38.53 1.25
N GLN A 680 -7.27 -38.84 0.45
CA GLN A 680 -6.97 -38.14 -0.80
C GLN A 680 -7.69 -38.74 -2.00
N SER A 681 -8.15 -40.00 -1.89
CA SER A 681 -9.11 -40.59 -2.82
C SER A 681 -9.94 -41.68 -2.14
N VAL A 682 -11.06 -42.02 -2.77
CA VAL A 682 -11.92 -43.15 -2.40
C VAL A 682 -12.12 -43.98 -3.66
N LYS A 683 -12.03 -45.30 -3.53
CA LYS A 683 -12.10 -46.23 -4.67
C LYS A 683 -13.26 -47.21 -4.49
N LEU A 684 -14.02 -47.43 -5.55
CA LEU A 684 -15.00 -48.52 -5.64
C LEU A 684 -14.44 -49.58 -6.58
N THR A 685 -14.28 -50.81 -6.09
CA THR A 685 -13.57 -51.87 -6.83
C THR A 685 -14.06 -53.27 -6.47
N ARG A 686 -13.76 -54.27 -7.30
CA ARG A 686 -14.07 -55.68 -7.02
C ARG A 686 -13.20 -56.26 -5.90
N LEU A 687 -13.71 -57.24 -5.16
CA LEU A 687 -13.04 -57.85 -4.00
C LEU A 687 -11.57 -58.26 -4.24
N SER A 688 -11.27 -58.89 -5.38
CA SER A 688 -9.90 -59.31 -5.72
C SER A 688 -8.92 -58.14 -5.90
N GLU A 689 -9.42 -56.99 -6.36
CA GLU A 689 -8.64 -55.77 -6.54
C GLU A 689 -8.57 -54.98 -5.24
N ALA A 690 -9.62 -54.98 -4.42
CA ALA A 690 -9.54 -54.47 -3.04
C ALA A 690 -8.42 -55.19 -2.25
N ASN A 691 -8.32 -56.51 -2.38
CA ASN A 691 -7.26 -57.32 -1.78
C ASN A 691 -5.85 -57.03 -2.34
N ARG A 692 -5.75 -56.50 -3.57
CA ARG A 692 -4.48 -56.06 -4.16
C ARG A 692 -4.06 -54.68 -3.67
N LEU A 693 -5.02 -53.79 -3.44
CA LEU A 693 -4.80 -52.43 -2.93
C LEU A 693 -4.48 -52.43 -1.43
N LEU A 694 -5.18 -53.26 -0.66
CA LEU A 694 -5.00 -53.44 0.78
C LEU A 694 -3.86 -54.43 1.06
N SER A 695 -2.63 -53.93 0.98
CA SER A 695 -1.40 -54.74 0.90
C SER A 695 -0.96 -55.42 2.21
N SER A 696 -1.79 -55.50 3.26
CA SER A 696 -1.44 -56.18 4.52
C SER A 696 -2.21 -57.50 4.67
N GLU A 697 -1.53 -58.52 5.21
CA GLU A 697 -2.15 -59.83 5.48
C GLU A 697 -3.39 -59.72 6.38
N LEU A 698 -3.38 -58.77 7.31
CA LEU A 698 -4.50 -58.51 8.20
C LEU A 698 -5.70 -57.91 7.47
N ASP A 699 -5.47 -56.98 6.53
CA ASP A 699 -6.56 -56.44 5.71
C ASP A 699 -7.15 -57.51 4.77
N ALA A 700 -6.30 -58.39 4.23
CA ALA A 700 -6.74 -59.54 3.43
C ALA A 700 -7.60 -60.52 4.26
N ALA A 701 -7.22 -60.80 5.51
CA ALA A 701 -8.04 -61.60 6.43
C ALA A 701 -9.39 -60.93 6.75
N ILE A 702 -9.38 -59.62 7.03
CA ILE A 702 -10.61 -58.85 7.28
C ILE A 702 -11.52 -58.85 6.04
N LEU A 703 -10.97 -58.74 4.83
CA LEU A 703 -11.74 -58.83 3.59
C LEU A 703 -12.35 -60.23 3.38
N LEU A 704 -11.61 -61.30 3.69
CA LEU A 704 -12.11 -62.68 3.61
C LEU A 704 -13.30 -62.89 4.56
N ASP A 705 -13.15 -62.47 5.81
CA ASP A 705 -14.21 -62.56 6.82
C ASP A 705 -15.41 -61.70 6.41
N ALA A 706 -15.18 -60.48 5.93
CA ALA A 706 -16.23 -59.60 5.42
C ALA A 706 -17.01 -60.21 4.24
N ALA A 707 -16.31 -60.87 3.31
CA ALA A 707 -16.93 -61.56 2.17
C ALA A 707 -17.78 -62.75 2.62
N GLN A 708 -17.35 -63.51 3.63
CA GLN A 708 -18.15 -64.60 4.21
C GLN A 708 -19.42 -64.10 4.91
N VAL A 709 -19.35 -62.95 5.60
CA VAL A 709 -20.52 -62.32 6.21
C VAL A 709 -21.44 -61.76 5.13
N PHE A 710 -20.91 -61.09 4.11
CA PHE A 710 -21.67 -60.58 2.95
C PHE A 710 -22.45 -61.68 2.22
N GLN A 711 -21.82 -62.82 1.92
CA GLN A 711 -22.49 -63.97 1.27
C GLN A 711 -23.68 -64.54 2.08
N LYS A 712 -23.70 -64.33 3.40
CA LYS A 712 -24.75 -64.80 4.31
C LYS A 712 -25.80 -63.72 4.63
N THR A 713 -25.65 -62.50 4.10
CA THR A 713 -26.43 -61.32 4.49
C THR A 713 -27.23 -60.77 3.32
N SER A 714 -28.56 -60.67 3.46
CA SER A 714 -29.39 -60.03 2.43
C SER A 714 -29.20 -58.53 2.43
N PHE A 715 -28.84 -57.96 1.28
CA PHE A 715 -28.84 -56.51 1.05
C PHE A 715 -30.15 -56.00 0.43
N HIS A 716 -31.17 -56.85 0.31
CA HIS A 716 -32.53 -56.49 -0.10
C HIS A 716 -33.33 -55.92 1.09
#